data_AF-A0A653EQ15-F1
#
_entry.id   AF-A0A653EQ15-F1
#
_cell.length_a   1.000
_cell.length_b   1.000
_cell.length_c   1.000
_cell.angle_alpha   90.00
_cell.angle_beta   90.00
_cell.angle_gamma   90.00
#
_symmetry.space_group_name_H-M   'P 1'
#
loop_
_entity.id
_entity.type
_entity.pdbx_description
1 polymer ?
#
loop_
_entity_poly.entity_id
_entity_poly.type
_entity_poly.pdbx_seq_one_letter_code
_entity_poly.pdbx_strand_id
1 'polypeptide(L)'
;MTRRGRVQAHRTGWLRVGPPSALVFTVVVCALVPTTTGPNGAGLLVWSSVLIGLAAFVALFVPIRGRVLLVEWIAVVLAFWRRRKRPLVDELPAATDVNVIAGAAGVRWDGYMVVSAVEITAAPALTYEAAGRAVTDSALSLDLVVSLMRHYDLNIDIDIVSTGRHVPSGSAYRTVYSEIVGPRPVIGQRRTWLILRLDAKENLTDIVARGPSGRAAPKALVSATHRVVQRLQRARIRACALSAEDLDELAAILLKPIGAVGNRERWGTVESGPNYISTYVGDPATLNSDQLDRWWSWRTEDAVVMLRLSGMRTGDVKVGSVVRYVTHGKAYRPLAGSNLALPTGVQRLMLAAPVPGGDRSLEVALPSISVSELDELSIPIGPSGQLLGQSDDGRMVAVPLWDQSGQPQRRRIEACVSVELAQQLILRAVVTGAVVCIHTDSRPRWDNLVAAIGDSARLFYATAGAFACDIAVFDGRPVTTVPARTVMRLRGPANEMASATIGGADVTMVEGDGQTMEITVGSDQSQLVRIIRSREEDRYLGHAEPEAIPRRSVSTEPTLTRTARQPQPRIREPAPVAAAAPPATAADAGKLTIASGGPRHRNIAGPQRVVRVQRPEPAAGQSRPPRPRRQFNLPQDSPPAPPDGESDPAPPNPERRVRWRGRE
;
A
#
# COMPACT_ATOMS: atom_id res chain seq x y z
N MET A 1 28.15 25.19 4.29
CA MET A 1 27.57 23.86 4.57
C MET A 1 27.77 22.96 3.34
N THR A 2 28.62 21.95 3.41
CA THR A 2 28.90 21.04 2.27
C THR A 2 27.78 20.00 2.16
N ARG A 3 27.25 19.77 0.94
CA ARG A 3 26.22 18.77 0.67
C ARG A 3 26.77 17.39 1.06
N ARG A 4 26.24 16.75 2.09
CA ARG A 4 26.61 15.37 2.42
C ARG A 4 26.30 14.49 1.20
N GLY A 5 27.22 13.59 0.84
CA GLY A 5 27.00 12.65 -0.26
C GLY A 5 25.77 11.79 0.01
N ARG A 6 24.87 11.68 -0.98
CA ARG A 6 23.67 10.84 -0.90
C ARG A 6 24.06 9.37 -0.96
N VAL A 7 23.41 8.54 -0.15
CA VAL A 7 23.57 7.08 -0.19
C VAL A 7 22.74 6.52 -1.34
N GLN A 8 23.32 5.71 -2.21
CA GLN A 8 22.62 5.23 -3.40
C GLN A 8 21.81 3.97 -3.11
N ALA A 9 20.50 3.97 -3.42
CA ALA A 9 19.61 2.89 -2.98
C ALA A 9 19.86 1.55 -3.69
N HIS A 10 20.06 1.55 -5.01
CA HIS A 10 20.40 0.39 -5.84
C HIS A 10 20.64 0.89 -7.28
N ARG A 11 21.47 0.25 -8.10
CA ARG A 11 21.58 0.55 -9.54
C ARG A 11 21.77 -0.74 -10.34
N THR A 12 21.03 -0.86 -11.43
CA THR A 12 21.04 -2.00 -12.38
C THR A 12 22.03 -1.71 -13.51
N GLY A 13 23.26 -2.21 -13.38
CA GLY A 13 24.28 -2.14 -14.44
C GLY A 13 25.29 -3.26 -14.24
N TRP A 14 25.77 -3.89 -15.32
CA TRP A 14 26.59 -5.11 -15.26
C TRP A 14 28.08 -4.86 -14.96
N LEU A 15 28.58 -3.64 -15.17
CA LEU A 15 29.90 -3.19 -14.72
C LEU A 15 29.82 -1.81 -14.07
N ARG A 16 30.62 -1.59 -13.03
CA ARG A 16 30.76 -0.27 -12.39
C ARG A 16 32.21 0.15 -12.29
N VAL A 17 32.59 1.15 -13.09
CA VAL A 17 33.89 1.81 -12.98
C VAL A 17 33.72 3.08 -12.14
N GLY A 18 34.02 2.98 -10.85
CA GLY A 18 34.11 4.15 -9.98
C GLY A 18 35.57 4.60 -9.81
N PRO A 19 35.87 5.90 -9.69
CA PRO A 19 37.23 6.38 -9.43
C PRO A 19 37.93 5.72 -8.23
N PRO A 20 37.26 5.46 -7.07
CA PRO A 20 37.93 4.75 -5.97
C PRO A 20 38.18 3.27 -6.26
N SER A 21 37.26 2.58 -6.96
CA SER A 21 37.47 1.19 -7.37
C SER A 21 38.60 1.05 -8.39
N ALA A 22 38.69 2.00 -9.33
CA ALA A 22 39.78 2.07 -10.30
C ALA A 22 41.12 2.29 -9.61
N LEU A 23 41.21 3.24 -8.67
CA LEU A 23 42.43 3.52 -7.92
C LEU A 23 42.90 2.30 -7.10
N VAL A 24 41.98 1.66 -6.36
CA VAL A 24 42.29 0.45 -5.59
C VAL A 24 42.73 -0.70 -6.51
N PHE A 25 42.08 -0.88 -7.66
CA PHE A 25 42.49 -1.89 -8.62
C PHE A 25 43.87 -1.61 -9.22
N THR A 26 44.17 -0.36 -9.57
CA THR A 26 45.51 0.05 -10.04
C THR A 26 46.57 -0.27 -8.98
N VAL A 27 46.32 0.03 -7.70
CA VAL A 27 47.24 -0.29 -6.61
C VAL A 27 47.46 -1.80 -6.48
N VAL A 28 46.39 -2.61 -6.57
CA VAL A 28 46.48 -4.09 -6.53
C VAL A 28 47.30 -4.62 -7.72
N VAL A 29 47.07 -4.10 -8.92
CA VAL A 29 47.83 -4.49 -10.12
C VAL A 29 49.30 -4.09 -9.98
N CYS A 30 49.59 -2.86 -9.55
CA CYS A 30 50.95 -2.39 -9.32
C CYS A 30 51.68 -3.18 -8.23
N ALA A 31 50.98 -3.67 -7.20
CA ALA A 31 51.55 -4.53 -6.16
C ALA A 31 51.81 -5.98 -6.63
N LEU A 32 51.04 -6.47 -7.62
CA LEU A 32 51.22 -7.81 -8.18
C LEU A 32 52.41 -7.89 -9.17
N VAL A 33 52.72 -6.81 -9.89
CA VAL A 33 53.80 -6.77 -10.90
C VAL A 33 55.18 -7.19 -10.32
N PRO A 34 55.67 -6.65 -9.18
CA PRO A 34 56.96 -7.05 -8.60
C PRO A 34 57.00 -8.52 -8.14
N THR A 35 55.84 -9.08 -7.73
CA THR A 35 55.76 -10.47 -7.23
C THR A 35 55.85 -11.51 -8.34
N THR A 36 55.56 -11.12 -9.59
CA THR A 36 55.70 -11.98 -10.77
C THR A 36 57.09 -11.93 -11.42
N THR A 37 57.89 -10.91 -11.13
CA THR A 37 59.22 -10.67 -11.74
C THR A 37 60.37 -10.61 -10.74
N GLY A 38 60.17 -11.13 -9.51
CA GLY A 38 61.19 -11.09 -8.46
C GLY A 38 62.49 -11.83 -8.86
N PRO A 39 63.69 -11.26 -8.57
CA PRO A 39 64.97 -11.79 -9.05
C PRO A 39 65.40 -13.15 -8.46
N ASN A 40 64.69 -13.69 -7.46
CA ASN A 40 65.11 -14.88 -6.70
C ASN A 40 64.16 -16.09 -6.80
N GLY A 41 63.35 -16.21 -7.85
CA GLY A 41 62.68 -17.47 -8.23
C GLY A 41 61.56 -18.00 -7.31
N ALA A 42 61.28 -17.35 -6.18
CA ALA A 42 60.14 -17.66 -5.30
C ALA A 42 58.93 -16.74 -5.54
N GLY A 43 58.70 -16.33 -6.80
CA GLY A 43 57.54 -15.55 -7.18
C GLY A 43 56.26 -16.37 -7.07
N LEU A 44 55.12 -15.71 -6.79
CA LEU A 44 53.81 -16.33 -6.96
C LEU A 44 53.72 -16.88 -8.39
N LEU A 45 53.33 -18.15 -8.54
CA LEU A 45 53.03 -18.75 -9.85
C LEU A 45 52.14 -17.77 -10.63
N VAL A 46 52.47 -17.48 -11.88
CA VAL A 46 51.76 -16.49 -12.73
C VAL A 46 50.24 -16.65 -12.65
N TRP A 47 49.77 -17.90 -12.55
CA TRP A 47 48.38 -18.27 -12.33
C TRP A 47 47.76 -17.70 -11.06
N SER A 48 48.49 -17.67 -9.94
CA SER A 48 48.04 -17.07 -8.68
C SER A 48 47.86 -15.56 -8.81
N SER A 49 48.77 -14.85 -9.49
CA SER A 49 48.65 -13.40 -9.72
C SER A 49 47.49 -13.05 -10.64
N VAL A 50 47.27 -13.85 -11.70
CA VAL A 50 46.10 -13.72 -12.58
C VAL A 50 44.81 -13.97 -11.81
N LEU A 51 44.77 -14.99 -10.95
CA LEU A 51 43.59 -15.35 -10.17
C LEU A 51 43.27 -14.28 -9.09
N ILE A 52 44.29 -13.71 -8.45
CA ILE A 52 44.14 -12.57 -7.53
C ILE A 52 43.65 -11.33 -8.28
N GLY A 53 44.21 -11.03 -9.45
CA GLY A 53 43.77 -9.92 -10.30
C GLY A 53 42.31 -10.07 -10.74
N LEU A 54 41.91 -11.28 -11.16
CA LEU A 54 40.53 -11.59 -11.53
C LEU A 54 39.58 -11.52 -10.33
N ALA A 55 39.98 -12.05 -9.17
CA ALA A 55 39.19 -11.96 -7.95
C ALA A 55 39.03 -10.51 -7.47
N ALA A 56 40.09 -9.70 -7.54
CA ALA A 56 40.05 -8.27 -7.25
C ALA A 56 39.14 -7.54 -8.25
N PHE A 57 39.24 -7.85 -9.54
CA PHE A 57 38.38 -7.29 -10.57
C PHE A 57 36.90 -7.60 -10.29
N VAL A 58 36.57 -8.86 -10.01
CA VAL A 58 35.20 -9.26 -9.65
C VAL A 58 34.75 -8.53 -8.38
N ALA A 59 35.58 -8.45 -7.34
CA ALA A 59 35.21 -7.80 -6.09
C ALA A 59 35.07 -6.26 -6.18
N LEU A 60 35.81 -5.60 -7.07
CA LEU A 60 35.82 -4.14 -7.23
C LEU A 60 34.83 -3.63 -8.27
N PHE A 61 34.50 -4.43 -9.29
CA PHE A 61 33.71 -3.98 -10.45
C PHE A 61 32.41 -4.75 -10.68
N VAL A 62 32.25 -5.97 -10.17
CA VAL A 62 31.01 -6.77 -10.34
C VAL A 62 30.05 -6.50 -9.19
N PRO A 63 28.85 -5.93 -9.45
CA PRO A 63 27.90 -5.64 -8.39
C PRO A 63 27.13 -6.89 -7.96
N ILE A 64 27.22 -7.28 -6.70
CA ILE A 64 26.35 -8.31 -6.11
C ILE A 64 25.18 -7.61 -5.41
N ARG A 65 23.94 -7.90 -5.84
CA ARG A 65 22.72 -7.21 -5.37
C ARG A 65 22.81 -5.68 -5.52
N GLY A 66 23.37 -5.23 -6.64
CA GLY A 66 23.45 -3.81 -7.01
C GLY A 66 24.43 -2.97 -6.19
N ARG A 67 25.47 -3.56 -5.60
CA ARG A 67 26.59 -2.83 -4.95
C ARG A 67 27.93 -3.50 -5.26
N VAL A 68 29.00 -2.72 -5.44
CA VAL A 68 30.35 -3.29 -5.56
C VAL A 68 30.84 -3.81 -4.21
N LEU A 69 31.48 -4.98 -4.24
CA LEU A 69 31.68 -5.87 -3.10
C LEU A 69 32.61 -5.30 -2.02
N LEU A 70 33.64 -4.55 -2.42
CA LEU A 70 34.74 -4.18 -1.50
C LEU A 70 34.63 -2.73 -0.98
N VAL A 71 34.37 -1.74 -1.85
CA VAL A 71 34.39 -0.32 -1.44
C VAL A 71 33.02 0.12 -0.90
N GLU A 72 31.96 -0.06 -1.69
CA GLU A 72 30.61 0.37 -1.32
C GLU A 72 30.06 -0.47 -0.16
N TRP A 73 30.29 -1.78 -0.16
CA TRP A 73 29.73 -2.67 0.87
C TRP A 73 30.35 -2.41 2.25
N ILE A 74 31.69 -2.26 2.35
CA ILE A 74 32.37 -1.93 3.61
C ILE A 74 31.92 -0.56 4.11
N ALA A 75 31.84 0.45 3.25
CA ALA A 75 31.36 1.78 3.63
C ALA A 75 29.93 1.74 4.18
N VAL A 76 29.02 0.99 3.55
CA VAL A 76 27.66 0.81 4.06
C VAL A 76 27.66 0.08 5.40
N VAL A 77 28.41 -1.01 5.55
CA VAL A 77 28.49 -1.77 6.81
C VAL A 77 29.01 -0.89 7.94
N LEU A 78 30.11 -0.16 7.74
CA LEU A 78 30.67 0.75 8.72
C LEU A 78 29.69 1.88 9.06
N ALA A 79 29.05 2.48 8.05
CA ALA A 79 28.08 3.53 8.27
C ALA A 79 26.83 3.02 9.00
N PHE A 80 26.34 1.81 8.68
CA PHE A 80 25.27 1.13 9.41
C PHE A 80 25.68 0.89 10.87
N TRP A 81 26.88 0.38 11.12
CA TRP A 81 27.39 0.15 12.47
C TRP A 81 27.55 1.43 13.29
N ARG A 82 27.96 2.54 12.67
CA ARG A 82 28.04 3.84 13.34
C ARG A 82 26.65 4.40 13.64
N ARG A 83 25.75 4.32 12.68
CA ARG A 83 24.40 4.89 12.81
C ARG A 83 23.47 4.02 13.69
N ARG A 84 23.74 2.73 13.89
CA ARG A 84 22.87 1.85 14.73
C ARG A 84 22.87 2.23 16.22
N LYS A 85 23.85 3.03 16.65
CA LYS A 85 23.97 3.57 18.00
C LYS A 85 23.19 4.88 18.20
N ARG A 86 22.63 5.44 17.13
CA ARG A 86 21.84 6.68 17.16
C ARG A 86 20.36 6.36 17.29
N PRO A 87 19.53 7.29 17.79
CA PRO A 87 18.09 7.18 17.69
C PRO A 87 17.68 6.90 16.24
N LEU A 88 16.64 6.11 16.06
CA LEU A 88 16.19 5.68 14.74
C LEU A 88 15.58 6.85 13.94
N VAL A 89 14.81 7.67 14.63
CA VAL A 89 14.15 8.87 14.10
C VAL A 89 14.82 10.06 14.76
N ASP A 90 15.37 10.94 13.95
CA ASP A 90 15.87 12.23 14.42
C ASP A 90 14.69 13.18 14.62
N GLU A 91 14.77 14.04 15.63
CA GLU A 91 13.79 15.10 15.85
C GLU A 91 13.81 16.06 14.65
N LEU A 92 12.64 16.26 14.06
CA LEU A 92 12.47 17.18 12.94
C LEU A 92 12.43 18.62 13.48
N PRO A 93 12.95 19.60 12.73
CA PRO A 93 12.68 21.00 13.02
C PRO A 93 11.17 21.23 13.07
N ALA A 94 10.69 21.94 14.10
CA ALA A 94 9.29 22.26 14.24
C ALA A 94 8.79 23.03 13.00
N ALA A 95 7.58 22.70 12.54
CA ALA A 95 6.95 23.48 11.50
C ALA A 95 6.53 24.86 12.05
N THR A 96 6.44 25.84 11.16
CA THR A 96 6.01 27.20 11.49
C THR A 96 4.99 27.67 10.46
N ASP A 97 3.92 28.35 10.92
CA ASP A 97 2.94 28.92 10.02
C ASP A 97 3.47 30.21 9.40
N VAL A 98 3.35 30.29 8.08
CA VAL A 98 3.74 31.46 7.31
C VAL A 98 2.52 32.01 6.60
N ASN A 99 2.26 33.29 6.84
CA ASN A 99 1.13 34.01 6.25
C ASN A 99 1.54 34.77 4.99
N VAL A 100 0.78 34.59 3.93
CA VAL A 100 0.85 35.37 2.68
C VAL A 100 -0.54 35.83 2.27
N ILE A 101 -0.63 36.68 1.25
CA ILE A 101 -1.91 37.20 0.74
C ILE A 101 -2.89 36.08 0.35
N ALA A 102 -2.38 34.97 -0.18
CA ALA A 102 -3.19 33.83 -0.59
C ALA A 102 -3.71 32.97 0.58
N GLY A 103 -3.15 33.10 1.78
CA GLY A 103 -3.52 32.31 2.96
C GLY A 103 -2.33 31.96 3.85
N ALA A 104 -2.58 31.18 4.89
CA ALA A 104 -1.58 30.60 5.77
C ALA A 104 -1.21 29.18 5.31
N ALA A 105 0.02 28.74 5.55
CA ALA A 105 0.38 27.32 5.51
C ALA A 105 1.61 27.06 6.39
N GLY A 106 1.69 25.83 6.88
CA GLY A 106 2.85 25.29 7.59
C GLY A 106 4.05 25.13 6.68
N VAL A 107 5.21 25.52 7.20
CA VAL A 107 6.50 25.39 6.54
C VAL A 107 7.53 24.81 7.50
N ARG A 108 8.33 23.87 6.99
CA ARG A 108 9.50 23.35 7.68
C ARG A 108 10.76 23.66 6.88
N TRP A 109 11.76 24.25 7.55
CA TRP A 109 13.08 24.47 6.95
C TRP A 109 14.05 23.41 7.47
N ASP A 110 14.66 22.63 6.57
CA ASP A 110 15.75 21.72 6.93
C ASP A 110 16.85 21.70 5.87
N GLY A 111 18.07 22.06 6.31
CA GLY A 111 19.21 22.21 5.43
C GLY A 111 18.97 23.26 4.33
N TYR A 112 19.05 22.85 3.06
CA TYR A 112 18.75 23.72 1.92
C TYR A 112 17.29 23.69 1.47
N MET A 113 16.47 22.83 2.08
CA MET A 113 15.10 22.59 1.65
C MET A 113 14.11 23.32 2.54
N VAL A 114 13.17 23.99 1.91
CA VAL A 114 11.97 24.51 2.54
C VAL A 114 10.81 23.61 2.11
N VAL A 115 10.03 23.10 3.05
CA VAL A 115 9.01 22.08 2.83
C VAL A 115 7.65 22.57 3.28
N SER A 116 6.64 22.33 2.47
CA SER A 116 5.22 22.52 2.79
C SER A 116 4.44 21.34 2.22
N ALA A 117 3.18 21.15 2.61
CA ALA A 117 2.38 20.04 2.12
C ALA A 117 0.94 20.42 1.86
N VAL A 118 0.32 19.70 0.94
CA VAL A 118 -1.09 19.79 0.57
C VAL A 118 -1.71 18.42 0.75
N GLU A 119 -2.76 18.29 1.56
CA GLU A 119 -3.58 17.08 1.56
C GLU A 119 -4.50 17.08 0.35
N ILE A 120 -4.51 15.97 -0.38
CA ILE A 120 -5.47 15.72 -1.46
C ILE A 120 -6.60 14.86 -0.89
N THR A 121 -7.83 15.29 -1.14
CA THR A 121 -9.01 14.58 -0.67
C THR A 121 -9.86 14.11 -1.85
N ALA A 122 -10.15 12.81 -1.87
CA ALA A 122 -11.06 12.21 -2.82
C ALA A 122 -12.49 12.72 -2.63
N ALA A 123 -13.17 13.07 -3.73
CA ALA A 123 -14.63 13.11 -3.72
C ALA A 123 -15.18 11.69 -3.49
N PRO A 124 -16.39 11.52 -2.92
CA PRO A 124 -17.01 10.20 -2.92
C PRO A 124 -17.14 9.73 -4.37
N ALA A 125 -16.61 8.53 -4.66
CA ALA A 125 -16.66 7.91 -5.97
C ALA A 125 -16.75 6.40 -5.78
N LEU A 126 -17.40 5.72 -6.72
CA LEU A 126 -17.38 4.27 -6.78
C LEU A 126 -15.98 3.80 -7.15
N THR A 127 -15.52 2.74 -6.49
CA THR A 127 -14.30 2.02 -6.86
C THR A 127 -14.69 0.63 -7.33
N TYR A 128 -14.31 0.31 -8.56
CA TYR A 128 -14.49 -1.01 -9.15
C TYR A 128 -13.18 -1.79 -9.08
N GLU A 129 -13.20 -3.00 -8.51
CA GLU A 129 -12.09 -3.92 -8.63
C GLU A 129 -12.31 -4.84 -9.83
N ALA A 130 -11.38 -4.80 -10.80
CA ALA A 130 -11.40 -5.61 -12.00
C ALA A 130 -9.99 -6.08 -12.37
N ALA A 131 -9.80 -7.39 -12.44
CA ALA A 131 -8.53 -8.02 -12.85
C ALA A 131 -7.30 -7.56 -12.03
N GLY A 132 -7.47 -7.33 -10.72
CA GLY A 132 -6.38 -6.88 -9.85
C GLY A 132 -6.08 -5.38 -9.94
N ARG A 133 -7.01 -4.59 -10.51
CA ARG A 133 -6.93 -3.13 -10.60
C ARG A 133 -8.08 -2.46 -9.86
N ALA A 134 -7.81 -1.33 -9.22
CA ALA A 134 -8.81 -0.50 -8.56
C ALA A 134 -9.11 0.72 -9.43
N VAL A 135 -10.20 0.64 -10.20
CA VAL A 135 -10.64 1.72 -11.08
C VAL A 135 -11.58 2.64 -10.30
N THR A 136 -11.24 3.93 -10.25
CA THR A 136 -12.05 4.96 -9.60
C THR A 136 -11.90 6.28 -10.34
N ASP A 137 -12.94 7.10 -10.33
CA ASP A 137 -12.91 8.45 -10.90
C ASP A 137 -12.10 9.43 -10.04
N SER A 138 -11.82 9.04 -8.79
CA SER A 138 -10.99 9.81 -7.87
C SER A 138 -9.52 9.43 -8.01
N ALA A 139 -8.88 9.94 -9.07
CA ALA A 139 -7.47 9.73 -9.36
C ALA A 139 -6.72 11.02 -9.70
N LEU A 140 -5.40 10.99 -9.53
CA LEU A 140 -4.47 12.08 -9.80
C LEU A 140 -3.54 11.66 -10.95
N SER A 141 -3.59 12.40 -12.06
CA SER A 141 -2.66 12.22 -13.17
C SER A 141 -1.25 12.72 -12.80
N LEU A 142 -0.21 11.96 -13.16
CA LEU A 142 1.18 12.35 -12.96
C LEU A 142 1.52 13.65 -13.71
N ASP A 143 0.99 13.83 -14.93
CA ASP A 143 1.23 15.03 -15.75
C ASP A 143 0.65 16.28 -15.10
N LEU A 144 -0.51 16.16 -14.44
CA LEU A 144 -1.06 17.23 -13.64
C LEU A 144 -0.06 17.63 -12.56
N VAL A 145 0.54 16.67 -11.83
CA VAL A 145 1.53 16.97 -10.79
C VAL A 145 2.79 17.60 -11.36
N VAL A 146 3.29 17.14 -12.50
CA VAL A 146 4.41 17.78 -13.20
C VAL A 146 4.10 19.23 -13.54
N SER A 147 2.88 19.53 -14.00
CA SER A 147 2.46 20.90 -14.30
C SER A 147 2.42 21.81 -13.06
N LEU A 148 2.34 21.22 -11.85
CA LEU A 148 2.36 21.94 -10.56
C LEU A 148 3.79 22.20 -10.07
N MET A 149 4.83 21.62 -10.68
CA MET A 149 6.22 21.79 -10.21
C MET A 149 6.83 23.15 -10.60
N ARG A 150 6.23 23.86 -11.57
CA ARG A 150 6.69 25.17 -12.04
C ARG A 150 5.69 26.26 -11.66
N HIS A 151 6.14 27.23 -10.87
CA HIS A 151 5.32 28.35 -10.43
C HIS A 151 6.06 29.67 -10.61
N TYR A 152 5.74 30.38 -11.70
CA TYR A 152 6.49 31.55 -12.16
C TYR A 152 7.99 31.24 -12.20
N ASP A 153 8.80 32.03 -11.48
CA ASP A 153 10.25 31.92 -11.42
C ASP A 153 10.74 30.82 -10.46
N LEU A 154 9.84 30.10 -9.80
CA LEU A 154 10.21 29.06 -8.83
C LEU A 154 10.02 27.67 -9.41
N ASN A 155 11.03 26.84 -9.15
CA ASN A 155 10.98 25.41 -9.44
C ASN A 155 10.93 24.67 -8.12
N ILE A 156 9.87 23.90 -7.94
CA ILE A 156 9.65 23.06 -6.75
C ILE A 156 9.66 21.59 -7.16
N ASP A 157 10.21 20.76 -6.30
CA ASP A 157 10.09 19.31 -6.39
C ASP A 157 8.86 18.87 -5.59
N ILE A 158 8.18 17.80 -6.02
CA ILE A 158 6.95 17.31 -5.37
C ILE A 158 7.09 15.82 -5.10
N ASP A 159 6.83 15.39 -3.86
CA ASP A 159 6.55 13.98 -3.56
C ASP A 159 5.05 13.77 -3.43
N ILE A 160 4.52 12.77 -4.15
CA ILE A 160 3.18 12.25 -3.94
C ILE A 160 3.30 11.14 -2.91
N VAL A 161 2.75 11.32 -1.71
CA VAL A 161 2.85 10.34 -0.62
C VAL A 161 1.45 9.87 -0.26
N SER A 162 1.21 8.57 -0.33
CA SER A 162 -0.02 7.93 0.11
C SER A 162 0.27 6.95 1.23
N THR A 163 -0.46 7.07 2.34
CA THR A 163 -0.47 6.06 3.41
C THR A 163 -1.80 5.34 3.39
N GLY A 164 -1.81 4.05 3.69
CA GLY A 164 -3.06 3.32 3.71
C GLY A 164 -3.00 1.98 4.39
N ARG A 165 -4.19 1.52 4.76
CA ARG A 165 -4.43 0.24 5.41
C ARG A 165 -5.52 -0.49 4.65
N HIS A 166 -5.24 -1.74 4.33
CA HIS A 166 -6.22 -2.61 3.68
C HIS A 166 -7.44 -2.80 4.58
N VAL A 167 -7.19 -3.26 5.81
CA VAL A 167 -8.16 -3.30 6.91
C VAL A 167 -7.46 -2.87 8.22
N PRO A 168 -7.86 -1.73 8.82
CA PRO A 168 -7.33 -1.25 10.10
C PRO A 168 -7.38 -2.29 11.21
N SER A 169 -6.49 -2.16 12.19
CA SER A 169 -6.46 -3.03 13.37
C SER A 169 -7.61 -2.73 14.34
N GLY A 170 -8.08 -3.77 15.05
CA GLY A 170 -8.78 -3.63 16.33
C GLY A 170 -10.23 -4.11 16.43
N SER A 171 -10.93 -4.47 15.35
CA SER A 171 -12.21 -5.19 15.49
C SER A 171 -12.01 -6.70 15.36
N ALA A 172 -12.80 -7.50 16.09
CA ALA A 172 -12.84 -8.96 15.89
C ALA A 172 -13.28 -9.33 14.46
N TYR A 173 -14.14 -8.49 13.87
CA TYR A 173 -14.61 -8.61 12.49
C TYR A 173 -13.50 -8.40 11.43
N ARG A 174 -12.35 -7.81 11.79
CA ARG A 174 -11.24 -7.55 10.85
C ARG A 174 -10.85 -8.77 10.02
N THR A 175 -10.72 -9.93 10.66
CA THR A 175 -10.27 -11.17 9.99
C THR A 175 -11.27 -11.57 8.90
N VAL A 176 -12.56 -11.65 9.25
CA VAL A 176 -13.66 -11.99 8.33
C VAL A 176 -13.72 -10.99 7.18
N TYR A 177 -13.71 -9.68 7.48
CA TYR A 177 -13.74 -8.66 6.43
C TYR A 177 -12.52 -8.75 5.51
N SER A 178 -11.32 -8.96 6.06
CA SER A 178 -10.10 -9.09 5.27
C SER A 178 -10.19 -10.26 4.30
N GLU A 179 -10.81 -11.38 4.70
CA GLU A 179 -11.03 -12.54 3.85
C GLU A 179 -12.00 -12.23 2.71
N ILE A 180 -13.13 -11.56 2.99
CA ILE A 180 -14.10 -11.09 1.98
C ILE A 180 -13.43 -10.21 0.93
N VAL A 181 -12.58 -9.25 1.35
CA VAL A 181 -11.94 -8.33 0.41
C VAL A 181 -10.91 -9.03 -0.49
N GLY A 182 -10.28 -10.12 -0.06
CA GLY A 182 -9.28 -10.77 -0.92
C GLY A 182 -7.92 -10.03 -0.96
N PRO A 183 -6.92 -10.56 -1.69
CA PRO A 183 -5.67 -9.88 -2.02
C PRO A 183 -5.89 -8.90 -3.19
N ARG A 184 -6.77 -7.92 -2.98
CA ARG A 184 -7.22 -6.96 -3.99
C ARG A 184 -6.75 -5.55 -3.65
N PRO A 185 -6.58 -4.63 -4.62
CA PRO A 185 -6.24 -3.23 -4.38
C PRO A 185 -7.40 -2.39 -3.82
N VAL A 186 -8.32 -3.00 -3.07
CA VAL A 186 -9.42 -2.31 -2.39
C VAL A 186 -8.94 -1.89 -1.00
N ILE A 187 -8.74 -0.59 -0.82
CA ILE A 187 -8.08 -0.04 0.38
C ILE A 187 -9.12 0.62 1.27
N GLY A 188 -9.32 0.05 2.47
CA GLY A 188 -10.28 0.57 3.44
C GLY A 188 -9.91 1.95 3.95
N GLN A 189 -8.62 2.22 4.19
CA GLN A 189 -8.13 3.55 4.54
C GLN A 189 -6.99 4.01 3.62
N ARG A 190 -7.10 5.19 3.03
CA ARG A 190 -6.00 5.79 2.27
C ARG A 190 -6.08 7.31 2.33
N ARG A 191 -4.99 7.95 2.72
CA ARG A 191 -4.81 9.41 2.68
C ARG A 191 -3.62 9.72 1.79
N THR A 192 -3.71 10.82 1.04
CA THR A 192 -2.71 11.21 0.05
C THR A 192 -2.34 12.67 0.22
N TRP A 193 -1.04 12.97 0.16
CA TRP A 193 -0.50 14.32 0.25
C TRP A 193 0.47 14.59 -0.90
N LEU A 194 0.55 15.85 -1.30
CA LEU A 194 1.68 16.39 -2.04
C LEU A 194 2.60 17.09 -1.06
N ILE A 195 3.85 16.62 -0.96
CA ILE A 195 4.91 17.30 -0.19
C ILE A 195 5.72 18.13 -1.18
N LEU A 196 5.62 19.45 -1.06
CA LEU A 196 6.30 20.43 -1.89
C LEU A 196 7.65 20.76 -1.26
N ARG A 197 8.72 20.71 -2.07
CA ARG A 197 10.09 21.06 -1.65
C ARG A 197 10.64 22.17 -2.52
N LEU A 198 11.10 23.22 -1.89
CA LEU A 198 11.84 24.31 -2.52
C LEU A 198 13.30 24.24 -2.07
N ASP A 199 14.21 23.95 -3.01
CA ASP A 199 15.65 24.10 -2.77
C ASP A 199 15.99 25.60 -2.81
N ALA A 200 16.27 26.17 -1.65
CA ALA A 200 16.57 27.59 -1.50
C ALA A 200 17.90 27.99 -2.14
N LYS A 201 18.84 27.04 -2.30
CA LYS A 201 20.12 27.27 -2.97
C LYS A 201 19.92 27.29 -4.48
N GLU A 202 19.16 26.34 -5.03
CA GLU A 202 18.89 26.34 -6.46
C GLU A 202 18.07 27.57 -6.86
N ASN A 203 17.05 27.96 -6.07
CA ASN A 203 16.17 29.10 -6.37
C ASN A 203 16.67 30.44 -5.77
N LEU A 204 17.96 30.54 -5.43
CA LEU A 204 18.46 31.67 -4.65
C LEU A 204 18.24 33.02 -5.35
N THR A 205 18.50 33.12 -6.66
CA THR A 205 18.35 34.37 -7.43
C THR A 205 16.93 34.90 -7.36
N ASP A 206 15.94 34.04 -7.59
CA ASP A 206 14.52 34.39 -7.60
C ASP A 206 13.97 34.67 -6.19
N ILE A 207 14.56 34.02 -5.17
CA ILE A 207 14.22 34.26 -3.76
C ILE A 207 14.76 35.60 -3.29
N VAL A 208 16.03 35.91 -3.57
CA VAL A 208 16.69 37.14 -3.10
C VAL A 208 16.09 38.39 -3.73
N ALA A 209 15.59 38.29 -4.98
CA ALA A 209 14.81 39.35 -5.61
C ALA A 209 13.56 39.76 -4.80
N ARG A 210 13.06 38.88 -3.92
CA ARG A 210 11.89 39.10 -3.06
C ARG A 210 12.27 39.48 -1.61
N GLY A 211 13.57 39.61 -1.32
CA GLY A 211 14.12 39.94 -0.01
C GLY A 211 15.02 38.85 0.59
N PRO A 212 15.42 38.98 1.86
CA PRO A 212 16.34 38.04 2.51
C PRO A 212 15.82 36.60 2.47
N SER A 213 16.67 35.66 2.05
CA SER A 213 16.26 34.27 1.75
C SER A 213 15.55 33.56 2.90
N GLY A 214 15.99 33.76 4.14
CA GLY A 214 15.36 33.17 5.32
C GLY A 214 13.90 33.56 5.55
N ARG A 215 13.46 34.71 5.02
CA ARG A 215 12.04 35.16 5.09
C ARG A 215 11.31 35.06 3.75
N ALA A 216 12.03 35.23 2.65
CA ALA A 216 11.47 35.20 1.31
C ALA A 216 11.16 33.77 0.84
N ALA A 217 12.03 32.79 1.12
CA ALA A 217 11.82 31.40 0.67
C ALA A 217 10.57 30.74 1.28
N PRO A 218 10.25 30.87 2.58
CA PRO A 218 9.03 30.30 3.15
C PRO A 218 7.77 30.95 2.58
N LYS A 219 7.75 32.29 2.45
CA LYS A 219 6.63 33.02 1.83
C LYS A 219 6.44 32.64 0.36
N ALA A 220 7.53 32.47 -0.37
CA ALA A 220 7.55 32.02 -1.75
C ALA A 220 6.95 30.61 -1.87
N LEU A 221 7.37 29.69 -1.01
CA LEU A 221 6.81 28.33 -0.98
C LEU A 221 5.32 28.32 -0.60
N VAL A 222 4.88 29.04 0.45
CA VAL A 222 3.45 29.10 0.81
C VAL A 222 2.61 29.67 -0.33
N SER A 223 3.12 30.69 -1.03
CA SER A 223 2.44 31.24 -2.20
C SER A 223 2.33 30.21 -3.32
N ALA A 224 3.34 29.36 -3.52
CA ALA A 224 3.29 28.23 -4.44
C ALA A 224 2.31 27.14 -3.98
N THR A 225 2.31 26.79 -2.69
CA THR A 225 1.38 25.83 -2.08
C THR A 225 -0.09 26.21 -2.35
N HIS A 226 -0.47 27.46 -2.13
CA HIS A 226 -1.84 27.91 -2.41
C HIS A 226 -2.20 27.90 -3.90
N ARG A 227 -1.22 28.10 -4.79
CA ARG A 227 -1.42 27.95 -6.25
C ARG A 227 -1.62 26.49 -6.65
N VAL A 228 -0.87 25.58 -6.03
CA VAL A 228 -1.09 24.13 -6.19
C VAL A 228 -2.51 23.78 -5.80
N VAL A 229 -2.98 24.24 -4.63
CA VAL A 229 -4.37 24.03 -4.17
C VAL A 229 -5.37 24.58 -5.19
N GLN A 230 -5.23 25.82 -5.64
CA GLN A 230 -6.13 26.42 -6.63
C GLN A 230 -6.13 25.67 -7.97
N ARG A 231 -4.98 25.16 -8.41
CA ARG A 231 -4.86 24.42 -9.68
C ARG A 231 -5.48 23.02 -9.59
N LEU A 232 -5.35 22.35 -8.44
CA LEU A 232 -6.03 21.09 -8.16
C LEU A 232 -7.55 21.30 -8.11
N GLN A 233 -8.02 22.35 -7.45
CA GLN A 233 -9.45 22.69 -7.39
C GLN A 233 -10.04 22.96 -8.79
N ARG A 234 -9.29 23.63 -9.68
CA ARG A 234 -9.69 23.81 -11.09
C ARG A 234 -9.79 22.50 -11.85
N ALA A 235 -8.98 21.50 -11.48
CA ALA A 235 -9.08 20.14 -11.99
C ALA A 235 -10.15 19.30 -11.25
N ARG A 236 -11.01 19.94 -10.42
CA ARG A 236 -12.04 19.30 -9.59
C ARG A 236 -11.49 18.32 -8.54
N ILE A 237 -10.22 18.43 -8.20
CA ILE A 237 -9.58 17.67 -7.12
C ILE A 237 -9.58 18.53 -5.86
N ARG A 238 -10.18 18.02 -4.78
CA ARG A 238 -10.20 18.73 -3.50
C ARG A 238 -8.81 18.67 -2.86
N ALA A 239 -8.36 19.80 -2.35
CA ALA A 239 -7.03 19.93 -1.78
C ALA A 239 -7.02 21.02 -0.71
N CYS A 240 -6.22 20.84 0.34
CA CYS A 240 -5.97 21.87 1.34
C CYS A 240 -4.49 21.95 1.74
N ALA A 241 -4.00 23.18 1.91
CA ALA A 241 -2.67 23.42 2.46
C ALA A 241 -2.65 23.08 3.96
N LEU A 242 -1.64 22.33 4.40
CA LEU A 242 -1.50 21.95 5.80
C LEU A 242 -1.04 23.14 6.65
N SER A 243 -1.56 23.26 7.87
CA SER A 243 -0.99 24.12 8.91
C SER A 243 0.34 23.56 9.43
N ALA A 244 1.05 24.31 10.28
CA ALA A 244 2.25 23.81 10.93
C ALA A 244 1.96 22.55 11.77
N GLU A 245 0.87 22.55 12.54
CA GLU A 245 0.43 21.41 13.33
C GLU A 245 0.11 20.20 12.45
N ASP A 246 -0.66 20.38 11.38
CA ASP A 246 -0.98 19.31 10.44
C ASP A 246 0.28 18.76 9.73
N LEU A 247 1.29 19.62 9.50
CA LEU A 247 2.56 19.23 8.88
C LEU A 247 3.46 18.41 9.83
N ASP A 248 3.37 18.66 11.14
CA ASP A 248 3.97 17.81 12.18
C ASP A 248 3.18 16.50 12.34
N GLU A 249 1.84 16.56 12.30
CA GLU A 249 0.98 15.37 12.33
C GLU A 249 1.24 14.47 11.12
N LEU A 250 1.39 15.03 9.92
CA LEU A 250 1.76 14.29 8.72
C LEU A 250 3.07 13.51 8.92
N ALA A 251 4.09 14.16 9.49
CA ALA A 251 5.35 13.49 9.79
C ALA A 251 5.14 12.34 10.79
N ALA A 252 4.33 12.54 11.82
CA ALA A 252 4.00 11.50 12.80
C ALA A 252 3.21 10.33 12.17
N ILE A 253 2.21 10.60 11.32
CA ILE A 253 1.46 9.59 10.57
C ILE A 253 2.42 8.76 9.72
N LEU A 254 3.30 9.42 8.96
CA LEU A 254 4.29 8.77 8.11
C LEU A 254 5.42 8.11 8.90
N LEU A 255 5.49 8.22 10.22
CA LEU A 255 6.41 7.46 11.06
C LEU A 255 5.73 6.32 11.81
N LYS A 256 4.40 6.17 11.78
CA LYS A 256 3.73 5.02 12.39
C LYS A 256 4.18 3.70 11.74
N PRO A 257 4.35 2.59 12.51
CA PRO A 257 4.15 2.45 13.96
C PRO A 257 5.46 2.55 14.78
N ILE A 258 6.38 3.46 14.44
CA ILE A 258 7.59 3.66 15.25
C ILE A 258 7.22 4.15 16.65
N GLY A 259 7.58 3.38 17.67
CA GLY A 259 7.33 3.72 19.07
C GLY A 259 8.33 4.75 19.60
N ALA A 260 8.12 5.24 20.82
CA ALA A 260 9.05 6.19 21.45
C ALA A 260 10.41 5.53 21.79
N VAL A 261 10.41 4.25 22.16
CA VAL A 261 11.60 3.52 22.63
C VAL A 261 11.63 2.10 22.07
N GLY A 262 12.80 1.45 22.17
CA GLY A 262 12.96 0.04 21.78
C GLY A 262 13.06 -0.21 20.27
N ASN A 263 13.20 0.84 19.47
CA ASN A 263 13.33 0.72 18.02
C ASN A 263 14.73 0.25 17.61
N ARG A 264 14.82 -0.66 16.64
CA ARG A 264 16.10 -1.18 16.15
C ARG A 264 16.13 -1.28 14.65
N GLU A 265 17.11 -0.64 14.03
CA GLU A 265 17.41 -0.90 12.61
C GLU A 265 18.16 -2.24 12.48
N ARG A 266 17.58 -3.18 11.74
CA ARG A 266 18.24 -4.37 11.21
C ARG A 266 18.72 -4.12 9.79
N TRP A 267 19.52 -5.05 9.27
CA TRP A 267 20.13 -4.90 7.94
C TRP A 267 19.10 -4.69 6.81
N GLY A 268 17.92 -5.28 6.88
CA GLY A 268 16.88 -5.17 5.85
C GLY A 268 15.51 -4.73 6.35
N THR A 269 15.39 -4.35 7.62
CA THR A 269 14.10 -3.95 8.21
C THR A 269 14.34 -3.09 9.44
N VAL A 270 13.32 -2.41 9.91
CA VAL A 270 13.28 -1.71 11.19
C VAL A 270 12.28 -2.40 12.10
N GLU A 271 12.68 -2.67 13.33
CA GLU A 271 11.82 -3.27 14.36
C GLU A 271 11.32 -2.19 15.31
N SER A 272 10.02 -2.21 15.58
CA SER A 272 9.34 -1.34 16.56
C SER A 272 8.24 -2.15 17.25
N GLY A 273 8.47 -2.56 18.50
CA GLY A 273 7.57 -3.46 19.21
C GLY A 273 7.36 -4.78 18.43
N PRO A 274 6.11 -5.20 18.15
CA PRO A 274 5.84 -6.40 17.36
C PRO A 274 5.88 -6.15 15.83
N ASN A 275 6.14 -4.92 15.39
CA ASN A 275 6.07 -4.52 14.00
C ASN A 275 7.45 -4.55 13.32
N TYR A 276 7.45 -5.01 12.08
CA TYR A 276 8.59 -5.05 11.18
C TYR A 276 8.30 -4.13 10.00
N ILE A 277 9.13 -3.11 9.85
CA ILE A 277 8.94 -2.02 8.90
C ILE A 277 10.03 -2.14 7.85
N SER A 278 9.64 -2.53 6.64
CA SER A 278 10.57 -2.74 5.54
C SER A 278 10.26 -1.76 4.43
N THR A 279 11.24 -0.95 4.07
CA THR A 279 11.13 0.06 3.01
C THR A 279 11.89 -0.40 1.78
N TYR A 280 11.18 -0.43 0.66
CA TYR A 280 11.64 -0.88 -0.64
C TYR A 280 11.68 0.28 -1.62
N VAL A 281 12.39 0.08 -2.72
CA VAL A 281 12.46 0.98 -3.85
C VAL A 281 11.85 0.25 -5.04
N GLY A 282 10.94 0.91 -5.76
CA GLY A 282 10.37 0.35 -6.97
C GLY A 282 11.34 0.46 -8.15
N ASP A 283 11.24 -0.51 -9.06
CA ASP A 283 11.93 -0.43 -10.34
C ASP A 283 11.23 0.62 -11.23
N PRO A 284 11.88 1.75 -11.53
CA PRO A 284 11.25 2.84 -12.27
C PRO A 284 10.85 2.44 -13.70
N ALA A 285 11.51 1.43 -14.30
CA ALA A 285 11.16 0.95 -15.63
C ALA A 285 9.84 0.16 -15.69
N THR A 286 9.32 -0.26 -14.52
CA THR A 286 8.06 -1.02 -14.40
C THR A 286 6.92 -0.19 -13.81
N LEU A 287 7.16 1.11 -13.60
CA LEU A 287 6.19 2.00 -12.96
C LEU A 287 5.01 2.26 -13.91
N ASN A 288 3.83 1.74 -13.55
CA ASN A 288 2.56 2.02 -14.21
C ASN A 288 1.42 1.88 -13.20
N SER A 289 0.18 2.19 -13.59
CA SER A 289 -1.00 2.14 -12.71
C SER A 289 -1.23 0.73 -12.13
N ASP A 290 -1.05 -0.31 -12.96
CA ASP A 290 -1.19 -1.72 -12.54
C ASP A 290 -0.16 -2.09 -11.46
N GLN A 291 1.06 -1.55 -11.55
CA GLN A 291 2.11 -1.76 -10.59
C GLN A 291 1.81 -1.05 -9.26
N LEU A 292 1.17 0.13 -9.28
CA LEU A 292 0.66 0.79 -8.07
C LEU A 292 -0.40 -0.07 -7.37
N ASP A 293 -1.37 -0.59 -8.14
CA ASP A 293 -2.42 -1.46 -7.61
C ASP A 293 -1.85 -2.77 -7.04
N ARG A 294 -0.83 -3.34 -7.69
CA ARG A 294 -0.11 -4.50 -7.16
C ARG A 294 0.53 -4.21 -5.79
N TRP A 295 1.10 -3.03 -5.58
CA TRP A 295 1.66 -2.65 -4.28
C TRP A 295 0.57 -2.55 -3.20
N TRP A 296 -0.57 -1.97 -3.55
CA TRP A 296 -1.73 -1.87 -2.65
C TRP A 296 -2.45 -3.20 -2.38
N SER A 297 -2.29 -4.19 -3.26
CA SER A 297 -2.90 -5.52 -3.11
C SER A 297 -2.29 -6.34 -1.97
N TRP A 298 -1.10 -5.97 -1.46
CA TRP A 298 -0.49 -6.71 -0.36
C TRP A 298 -1.12 -6.38 0.99
N ARG A 299 -1.74 -7.39 1.61
CA ARG A 299 -2.28 -7.29 2.97
C ARG A 299 -1.15 -7.11 3.99
N THR A 300 -1.06 -5.91 4.52
CA THR A 300 -0.09 -5.47 5.53
C THR A 300 -0.82 -4.63 6.59
N GLU A 301 -0.18 -4.40 7.74
CA GLU A 301 -0.76 -3.61 8.83
C GLU A 301 -0.87 -2.12 8.45
N ASP A 302 0.12 -1.63 7.71
CA ASP A 302 0.19 -0.29 7.16
C ASP A 302 1.10 -0.30 5.93
N ALA A 303 0.81 0.57 4.97
CA ALA A 303 1.61 0.74 3.77
C ALA A 303 1.76 2.22 3.44
N VAL A 304 2.97 2.62 3.03
CA VAL A 304 3.25 3.95 2.47
C VAL A 304 3.83 3.79 1.09
N VAL A 305 3.21 4.45 0.11
CA VAL A 305 3.72 4.57 -1.26
C VAL A 305 4.08 6.02 -1.50
N MET A 306 5.31 6.28 -1.94
CA MET A 306 5.78 7.59 -2.35
C MET A 306 6.24 7.55 -3.81
N LEU A 307 5.78 8.51 -4.61
CA LEU A 307 6.36 8.85 -5.90
C LEU A 307 7.07 10.19 -5.77
N ARG A 308 8.38 10.22 -5.99
CA ARG A 308 9.22 11.41 -5.90
C ARG A 308 9.46 11.99 -7.28
N LEU A 309 8.92 13.17 -7.55
CA LEU A 309 9.21 13.95 -8.73
C LEU A 309 10.31 14.97 -8.41
N SER A 310 11.34 15.01 -9.24
CA SER A 310 12.47 15.94 -9.08
C SER A 310 13.05 16.36 -10.42
N GLY A 311 13.80 17.47 -10.44
CA GLY A 311 14.52 17.91 -11.65
C GLY A 311 13.76 18.91 -12.52
N MET A 312 12.76 19.60 -11.96
CA MET A 312 12.00 20.62 -12.70
C MET A 312 12.89 21.73 -13.26
N ARG A 313 13.92 22.14 -12.49
CA ARG A 313 14.88 23.16 -12.90
C ARG A 313 15.68 22.75 -14.13
N THR A 314 16.08 21.48 -14.20
CA THR A 314 16.88 20.94 -15.30
C THR A 314 16.06 20.69 -16.57
N GLY A 315 14.74 20.78 -16.50
CA GLY A 315 13.82 20.53 -17.61
C GLY A 315 13.50 19.05 -17.84
N ASP A 316 14.32 18.14 -17.31
CA ASP A 316 14.09 16.69 -17.31
C ASP A 316 13.55 16.26 -15.93
N VAL A 317 12.23 16.18 -15.81
CA VAL A 317 11.57 15.75 -14.58
C VAL A 317 11.65 14.24 -14.47
N LYS A 318 12.18 13.75 -13.36
CA LYS A 318 12.35 12.33 -13.07
C LYS A 318 11.45 11.88 -11.95
N VAL A 319 10.95 10.65 -12.05
CA VAL A 319 10.16 10.00 -11.01
C VAL A 319 10.86 8.75 -10.47
N GLY A 320 10.94 8.65 -9.15
CA GLY A 320 11.38 7.45 -8.43
C GLY A 320 10.35 7.05 -7.38
N SER A 321 10.31 5.77 -7.02
CA SER A 321 9.26 5.24 -6.13
C SER A 321 9.83 4.55 -4.89
N VAL A 322 9.12 4.72 -3.77
CA VAL A 322 9.39 4.06 -2.49
C VAL A 322 8.12 3.42 -1.99
N VAL A 323 8.21 2.19 -1.52
CA VAL A 323 7.10 1.48 -0.89
C VAL A 323 7.55 0.94 0.44
N ARG A 324 6.83 1.31 1.51
CA ARG A 324 7.08 0.82 2.86
C ARG A 324 5.92 -0.04 3.28
N TYR A 325 6.23 -1.20 3.83
CA TYR A 325 5.25 -2.11 4.40
C TYR A 325 5.53 -2.35 5.88
N VAL A 326 4.45 -2.46 6.64
CA VAL A 326 4.46 -2.81 8.06
C VAL A 326 3.85 -4.19 8.22
N THR A 327 4.61 -5.13 8.76
CA THR A 327 4.14 -6.49 9.02
C THR A 327 4.25 -6.82 10.50
N HIS A 328 3.29 -7.57 11.01
CA HIS A 328 3.27 -8.00 12.40
C HIS A 328 4.03 -9.32 12.60
N GLY A 329 4.79 -9.43 13.69
CA GLY A 329 5.47 -10.65 14.15
C GLY A 329 6.75 -11.03 13.40
N LYS A 330 6.79 -10.87 12.07
CA LYS A 330 8.02 -11.04 11.27
C LYS A 330 7.98 -10.22 9.97
N ALA A 331 9.15 -9.96 9.40
CA ALA A 331 9.28 -9.40 8.06
C ALA A 331 8.95 -10.46 6.99
N TYR A 332 8.06 -10.13 6.08
CA TYR A 332 7.71 -10.96 4.92
C TYR A 332 8.27 -10.34 3.63
N ARG A 333 8.39 -11.14 2.58
CA ARG A 333 8.66 -10.61 1.24
C ARG A 333 7.35 -10.10 0.61
N PRO A 334 7.40 -8.99 -0.14
CA PRO A 334 6.24 -8.53 -0.92
C PRO A 334 5.72 -9.59 -1.87
N LEU A 335 4.50 -9.39 -2.38
CA LEU A 335 3.91 -10.26 -3.40
C LEU A 335 4.87 -10.44 -4.58
N ALA A 336 4.87 -11.63 -5.16
CA ALA A 336 5.56 -11.87 -6.44
C ALA A 336 5.07 -10.88 -7.50
N GLY A 337 5.98 -10.38 -8.34
CA GLY A 337 5.67 -9.36 -9.35
C GLY A 337 5.49 -7.95 -8.79
N SER A 338 5.88 -7.67 -7.54
CA SER A 338 5.88 -6.29 -7.02
C SER A 338 7.03 -5.43 -7.56
N ASN A 339 8.04 -6.02 -8.20
CA ASN A 339 9.21 -5.32 -8.76
C ASN A 339 9.87 -4.34 -7.77
N LEU A 340 9.98 -4.78 -6.51
CA LEU A 340 10.53 -4.02 -5.39
C LEU A 340 11.93 -4.54 -5.03
N ALA A 341 12.92 -3.65 -5.01
CA ALA A 341 14.24 -3.91 -4.49
C ALA A 341 14.32 -3.51 -3.01
N LEU A 342 15.00 -4.30 -2.17
CA LEU A 342 15.20 -3.99 -0.76
C LEU A 342 16.59 -3.34 -0.54
N PRO A 343 16.68 -2.03 -0.25
CA PRO A 343 17.95 -1.38 0.05
C PRO A 343 18.44 -1.78 1.45
N THR A 344 19.47 -2.59 1.53
CA THR A 344 20.00 -3.06 2.83
C THR A 344 21.01 -2.10 3.47
N GLY A 345 21.08 -2.09 4.80
CA GLY A 345 21.99 -1.26 5.62
C GLY A 345 21.61 0.23 5.73
N VAL A 346 20.47 0.62 5.15
CA VAL A 346 20.03 2.02 5.01
C VAL A 346 18.55 2.21 5.34
N GLN A 347 17.92 1.24 6.01
CA GLN A 347 16.47 1.24 6.27
C GLN A 347 16.00 2.41 7.13
N ARG A 348 16.83 2.92 8.06
CA ARG A 348 16.52 4.16 8.79
C ARG A 348 16.41 5.37 7.86
N LEU A 349 17.26 5.42 6.82
CA LEU A 349 17.29 6.55 5.89
C LEU A 349 16.11 6.45 4.92
N MET A 350 15.81 5.22 4.49
CA MET A 350 14.62 4.93 3.71
C MET A 350 13.33 5.22 4.48
N LEU A 351 13.30 5.01 5.80
CA LEU A 351 12.17 5.35 6.67
C LEU A 351 11.85 6.84 6.64
N ALA A 352 12.88 7.70 6.58
CA ALA A 352 12.74 9.16 6.49
C ALA A 352 12.39 9.66 5.09
N ALA A 353 12.56 8.85 4.04
CA ALA A 353 12.35 9.27 2.66
C ALA A 353 10.95 9.88 2.38
N PRO A 354 9.81 9.29 2.83
CA PRO A 354 8.49 9.88 2.62
C PRO A 354 8.14 11.01 3.58
N VAL A 355 8.88 11.20 4.67
CA VAL A 355 8.59 12.19 5.70
C VAL A 355 8.84 13.61 5.16
N PRO A 356 8.05 14.65 5.53
CA PRO A 356 8.29 16.04 5.11
C PRO A 356 9.48 16.69 5.83
N GLY A 357 10.65 16.06 5.80
CA GLY A 357 11.85 16.41 6.57
C GLY A 357 12.96 17.12 5.78
N GLY A 358 12.70 17.64 4.57
CA GLY A 358 13.67 18.41 3.79
C GLY A 358 14.90 17.59 3.37
N ASP A 359 16.11 18.06 3.71
CA ASP A 359 17.36 17.39 3.33
C ASP A 359 17.46 15.96 3.89
N ARG A 360 16.93 15.70 5.10
CA ARG A 360 16.90 14.34 5.70
C ARG A 360 16.12 13.34 4.83
N SER A 361 15.08 13.78 4.14
CA SER A 361 14.26 12.93 3.25
C SER A 361 14.95 12.61 1.91
N LEU A 362 16.07 13.29 1.63
CA LEU A 362 16.85 13.18 0.39
C LEU A 362 18.20 12.49 0.59
N GLU A 363 18.49 11.96 1.78
CA GLU A 363 19.76 11.29 2.08
C GLU A 363 19.98 10.03 1.23
N VAL A 364 18.89 9.40 0.77
CA VAL A 364 18.96 8.27 -0.15
C VAL A 364 18.62 8.71 -1.58
N ALA A 365 19.55 8.49 -2.50
CA ALA A 365 19.31 8.66 -3.93
C ALA A 365 18.49 7.47 -4.47
N LEU A 366 17.30 7.78 -4.98
CA LEU A 366 16.39 6.81 -5.58
C LEU A 366 16.75 6.57 -7.05
N PRO A 367 16.64 5.32 -7.54
CA PRO A 367 16.48 5.04 -8.97
C PRO A 367 15.27 5.80 -9.49
N SER A 368 15.42 6.38 -10.67
CA SER A 368 14.38 7.21 -11.29
C SER A 368 14.46 7.12 -12.80
N ILE A 369 13.33 7.29 -13.47
CA ILE A 369 13.20 7.40 -14.92
C ILE A 369 12.66 8.78 -15.28
N SER A 370 12.90 9.27 -16.50
CA SER A 370 12.27 10.51 -16.96
C SER A 370 10.76 10.31 -17.07
N VAL A 371 9.97 11.31 -16.66
CA VAL A 371 8.51 11.23 -16.77
C VAL A 371 8.06 11.14 -18.23
N SER A 372 8.81 11.73 -19.17
CA SER A 372 8.49 11.63 -20.60
C SER A 372 8.68 10.24 -21.19
N GLU A 373 9.35 9.32 -20.48
CA GLU A 373 9.54 7.92 -20.89
C GLU A 373 8.44 6.99 -20.33
N LEU A 374 7.55 7.51 -19.46
CA LEU A 374 6.45 6.75 -18.88
C LEU A 374 5.18 6.90 -19.71
N ASP A 375 4.41 5.81 -19.75
CA ASP A 375 3.01 5.87 -20.18
C ASP A 375 2.18 6.68 -19.17
N GLU A 376 0.97 7.07 -19.58
CA GLU A 376 0.06 7.84 -18.73
C GLU A 376 -0.18 7.13 -17.38
N LEU A 377 0.30 7.74 -16.30
CA LEU A 377 0.21 7.20 -14.95
C LEU A 377 -0.89 7.92 -14.17
N SER A 378 -1.92 7.15 -13.80
CA SER A 378 -3.01 7.61 -12.95
C SER A 378 -2.87 7.04 -11.55
N ILE A 379 -2.91 7.90 -10.54
CA ILE A 379 -2.65 7.56 -9.15
C ILE A 379 -3.97 7.65 -8.37
N PRO A 380 -4.56 6.52 -7.94
CA PRO A 380 -5.78 6.55 -7.16
C PRO A 380 -5.58 7.33 -5.85
N ILE A 381 -6.46 8.30 -5.57
CA ILE A 381 -6.41 9.14 -4.36
C ILE A 381 -7.56 8.79 -3.42
N GLY A 382 -7.31 8.88 -2.11
CA GLY A 382 -8.32 8.55 -1.08
C GLY A 382 -8.68 7.07 -1.00
N PRO A 383 -9.49 6.65 -0.01
CA PRO A 383 -9.84 5.24 0.20
C PRO A 383 -10.75 4.70 -0.90
N SER A 384 -10.65 3.40 -1.19
CA SER A 384 -11.71 2.68 -1.92
C SER A 384 -12.98 2.58 -1.06
N GLY A 385 -12.80 2.60 0.26
CA GLY A 385 -13.87 2.56 1.24
C GLY A 385 -14.32 1.13 1.55
N GLN A 386 -15.58 1.00 1.90
CA GLN A 386 -16.16 -0.30 2.22
C GLN A 386 -16.68 -0.99 0.98
N LEU A 387 -16.49 -2.30 0.94
CA LEU A 387 -17.08 -3.13 -0.08
C LEU A 387 -18.60 -3.13 0.09
N LEU A 388 -19.33 -2.96 -1.01
CA LEU A 388 -20.79 -3.03 -1.04
C LEU A 388 -21.24 -4.36 -1.65
N GLY A 389 -20.70 -4.69 -2.82
CA GLY A 389 -21.19 -5.82 -3.59
C GLY A 389 -20.44 -6.07 -4.89
N GLN A 390 -21.14 -6.61 -5.87
CA GLN A 390 -20.69 -6.83 -7.24
C GLN A 390 -21.58 -6.09 -8.22
N SER A 391 -20.98 -5.45 -9.22
CA SER A 391 -21.69 -4.98 -10.41
C SER A 391 -22.16 -6.18 -11.26
N ASP A 392 -23.06 -5.94 -12.21
CA ASP A 392 -23.60 -6.96 -13.11
C ASP A 392 -22.51 -7.74 -13.88
N ASP A 393 -21.39 -7.07 -14.19
CA ASP A 393 -20.22 -7.68 -14.84
C ASP A 393 -19.34 -8.50 -13.87
N GLY A 394 -19.77 -8.70 -12.63
CA GLY A 394 -19.04 -9.44 -11.60
C GLY A 394 -17.87 -8.69 -10.96
N ARG A 395 -17.69 -7.40 -11.29
CA ARG A 395 -16.67 -6.51 -10.70
C ARG A 395 -17.06 -6.12 -9.28
N MET A 396 -16.14 -6.18 -8.33
CA MET A 396 -16.44 -5.78 -6.96
C MET A 396 -16.60 -4.26 -6.89
N VAL A 397 -17.56 -3.79 -6.10
CA VAL A 397 -17.87 -2.36 -5.95
C VAL A 397 -17.67 -1.94 -4.50
N ALA A 398 -16.88 -0.90 -4.29
CA ALA A 398 -16.67 -0.26 -2.99
C ALA A 398 -16.95 1.24 -3.05
N VAL A 399 -17.37 1.81 -1.92
CA VAL A 399 -17.54 3.26 -1.77
C VAL A 399 -17.08 3.71 -0.38
N PRO A 400 -16.45 4.89 -0.25
CA PRO A 400 -16.12 5.45 1.06
C PRO A 400 -17.32 6.17 1.67
N LEU A 401 -17.93 5.58 2.70
CA LEU A 401 -19.05 6.20 3.44
C LEU A 401 -18.64 7.35 4.37
N TRP A 402 -17.35 7.64 4.53
CA TRP A 402 -16.90 8.75 5.38
C TRP A 402 -15.62 9.39 4.84
N ASP A 403 -15.36 10.63 5.25
CA ASP A 403 -14.18 11.39 4.85
C ASP A 403 -13.03 11.21 5.85
N GLN A 404 -11.94 10.63 5.37
CA GLN A 404 -10.76 10.28 6.17
C GLN A 404 -9.71 11.39 6.24
N SER A 405 -9.94 12.53 5.58
CA SER A 405 -9.00 13.66 5.56
C SER A 405 -8.92 14.37 6.92
N GLY A 406 -7.87 15.17 7.10
CA GLY A 406 -7.72 16.05 8.27
C GLY A 406 -8.76 17.18 8.28
N GLN A 407 -9.21 17.61 7.10
CA GLN A 407 -10.24 18.62 6.93
C GLN A 407 -11.46 18.03 6.20
N PRO A 408 -12.30 17.25 6.91
CA PRO A 408 -13.40 16.54 6.29
C PRO A 408 -14.50 17.47 5.80
N GLN A 409 -15.07 17.17 4.64
CA GLN A 409 -16.31 17.79 4.20
C GLN A 409 -17.49 16.99 4.75
N ARG A 410 -18.52 17.71 5.22
CA ARG A 410 -19.77 17.06 5.63
C ARG A 410 -20.38 16.33 4.44
N ARG A 411 -20.66 15.04 4.63
CA ARG A 411 -21.34 14.18 3.65
C ARG A 411 -22.74 13.83 4.10
N ARG A 412 -23.67 13.76 3.15
CA ARG A 412 -25.04 13.30 3.39
C ARG A 412 -25.31 12.02 2.60
N ILE A 413 -25.70 10.98 3.32
CA ILE A 413 -26.08 9.68 2.74
C ILE A 413 -27.57 9.46 3.01
N GLU A 414 -28.33 9.15 1.97
CA GLU A 414 -29.71 8.67 2.11
C GLU A 414 -29.75 7.19 1.74
N ALA A 415 -30.16 6.35 2.70
CA ALA A 415 -30.23 4.91 2.51
C ALA A 415 -31.67 4.43 2.76
N CYS A 416 -32.33 3.99 1.69
CA CYS A 416 -33.62 3.30 1.71
C CYS A 416 -33.34 1.80 1.67
N VAL A 417 -32.92 1.25 2.82
CA VAL A 417 -32.43 -0.12 2.94
C VAL A 417 -33.05 -0.80 4.16
N SER A 418 -33.09 -2.13 4.12
CA SER A 418 -33.45 -2.98 5.25
C SER A 418 -32.52 -2.75 6.44
N VAL A 419 -33.00 -3.10 7.64
CA VAL A 419 -32.22 -2.96 8.88
C VAL A 419 -30.96 -3.84 8.82
N GLU A 420 -31.07 -5.03 8.24
CA GLU A 420 -29.99 -5.99 8.09
C GLU A 420 -28.89 -5.43 7.16
N LEU A 421 -29.28 -4.83 6.03
CA LEU A 421 -28.31 -4.17 5.14
C LEU A 421 -27.70 -2.93 5.80
N ALA A 422 -28.50 -2.13 6.53
CA ALA A 422 -27.98 -1.00 7.29
C ALA A 422 -26.93 -1.44 8.32
N GLN A 423 -27.20 -2.48 9.12
CA GLN A 423 -26.24 -3.03 10.07
C GLN A 423 -24.95 -3.50 9.38
N GLN A 424 -25.06 -4.17 8.23
CA GLN A 424 -23.92 -4.60 7.44
C GLN A 424 -23.07 -3.41 6.94
N LEU A 425 -23.72 -2.36 6.42
CA LEU A 425 -23.03 -1.14 5.99
C LEU A 425 -22.29 -0.47 7.15
N ILE A 426 -22.90 -0.41 8.33
CA ILE A 426 -22.27 0.16 9.52
C ILE A 426 -21.12 -0.72 10.05
N LEU A 427 -21.29 -2.04 10.09
CA LEU A 427 -20.22 -2.96 10.48
C LEU A 427 -18.99 -2.79 9.57
N ARG A 428 -19.20 -2.66 8.26
CA ARG A 428 -18.14 -2.42 7.27
C ARG A 428 -17.52 -1.02 7.39
N ALA A 429 -18.29 -0.01 7.79
CA ALA A 429 -17.75 1.32 8.09
C ALA A 429 -16.82 1.28 9.32
N VAL A 430 -17.24 0.60 10.39
CA VAL A 430 -16.46 0.46 11.64
C VAL A 430 -15.16 -0.30 11.40
N VAL A 431 -15.17 -1.38 10.62
CA VAL A 431 -13.94 -2.15 10.33
C VAL A 431 -12.99 -1.40 9.39
N THR A 432 -13.49 -0.53 8.52
CA THR A 432 -12.67 0.42 7.75
C THR A 432 -12.25 1.65 8.57
N GLY A 433 -12.60 1.67 9.86
CA GLY A 433 -12.08 2.56 10.90
C GLY A 433 -12.89 3.83 11.15
N ALA A 434 -14.15 3.86 10.72
CA ALA A 434 -15.08 4.92 11.14
C ALA A 434 -15.48 4.74 12.61
N VAL A 435 -15.62 5.85 13.33
CA VAL A 435 -16.36 5.94 14.58
C VAL A 435 -17.82 6.28 14.27
N VAL A 436 -18.76 5.46 14.74
CA VAL A 436 -20.18 5.57 14.37
C VAL A 436 -21.05 5.84 15.60
N CYS A 437 -21.96 6.79 15.47
CA CYS A 437 -22.98 7.11 16.45
C CYS A 437 -24.38 6.80 15.91
N ILE A 438 -25.19 6.06 16.66
CA ILE A 438 -26.56 5.69 16.26
C ILE A 438 -27.59 6.57 17.00
N HIS A 439 -28.35 7.34 16.24
CA HIS A 439 -29.55 8.06 16.65
C HIS A 439 -30.78 7.25 16.24
N THR A 440 -31.34 6.47 17.15
CA THR A 440 -32.50 5.61 16.89
C THR A 440 -33.56 5.74 17.99
N ASP A 441 -34.83 5.59 17.61
CA ASP A 441 -35.94 5.36 18.55
C ASP A 441 -36.15 3.88 18.88
N SER A 442 -35.50 2.96 18.15
CA SER A 442 -35.65 1.52 18.29
C SER A 442 -34.31 0.83 18.52
N ARG A 443 -33.75 0.95 19.74
CA ARG A 443 -32.50 0.26 20.15
C ARG A 443 -32.48 -1.26 19.88
N PRO A 444 -33.57 -2.02 20.05
CA PRO A 444 -33.55 -3.46 19.76
C PRO A 444 -33.09 -3.83 18.35
N ARG A 445 -33.22 -2.93 17.37
CA ARG A 445 -32.72 -3.11 16.00
C ARG A 445 -31.21 -3.05 15.88
N TRP A 446 -30.49 -2.57 16.89
CA TRP A 446 -29.05 -2.29 16.83
C TRP A 446 -28.26 -2.96 17.96
N ASP A 447 -28.94 -3.43 19.00
CA ASP A 447 -28.31 -3.97 20.21
C ASP A 447 -27.36 -5.12 19.91
N ASN A 448 -27.72 -6.01 18.97
CA ASN A 448 -26.84 -7.10 18.53
C ASN A 448 -25.54 -6.58 17.91
N LEU A 449 -25.61 -5.59 17.01
CA LEU A 449 -24.44 -5.01 16.37
C LEU A 449 -23.54 -4.29 17.40
N VAL A 450 -24.14 -3.49 18.28
CA VAL A 450 -23.41 -2.76 19.33
C VAL A 450 -22.72 -3.73 20.29
N ALA A 451 -23.42 -4.78 20.73
CA ALA A 451 -22.87 -5.83 21.57
C ALA A 451 -21.76 -6.63 20.87
N ALA A 452 -21.93 -6.96 19.59
CA ALA A 452 -20.95 -7.71 18.81
C ALA A 452 -19.66 -6.92 18.56
N ILE A 453 -19.73 -5.59 18.43
CA ILE A 453 -18.53 -4.74 18.33
C ILE A 453 -17.87 -4.57 19.71
N GLY A 454 -18.67 -4.38 20.77
CA GLY A 454 -18.19 -4.37 22.15
C GLY A 454 -17.20 -3.24 22.50
N ASP A 455 -17.01 -2.27 21.61
CA ASP A 455 -16.09 -1.14 21.74
C ASP A 455 -16.86 0.18 21.58
N SER A 456 -17.15 0.82 22.72
CA SER A 456 -17.88 2.08 22.77
C SER A 456 -17.11 3.27 22.19
N ALA A 457 -15.80 3.14 21.98
CA ALA A 457 -15.01 4.15 21.26
C ALA A 457 -15.22 4.09 19.74
N ARG A 458 -15.82 3.00 19.22
CA ARG A 458 -16.04 2.79 17.78
C ARG A 458 -17.51 2.80 17.38
N LEU A 459 -18.40 2.25 18.21
CA LEU A 459 -19.83 2.24 17.95
C LEU A 459 -20.61 2.46 19.24
N PHE A 460 -21.49 3.47 19.25
CA PHE A 460 -22.29 3.81 20.41
C PHE A 460 -23.63 4.45 20.05
N TYR A 461 -24.58 4.40 20.98
CA TYR A 461 -25.84 5.13 20.87
C TYR A 461 -25.66 6.61 21.24
N ALA A 462 -26.36 7.48 20.52
CA ALA A 462 -26.45 8.88 20.87
C ALA A 462 -27.02 9.04 22.30
N THR A 463 -26.30 9.78 23.13
CA THR A 463 -26.73 10.21 24.46
C THR A 463 -26.96 11.72 24.45
N ALA A 464 -27.42 12.32 25.55
CA ALA A 464 -27.74 13.75 25.62
C ALA A 464 -26.52 14.70 25.42
N GLY A 465 -25.32 14.17 25.14
CA GLY A 465 -24.10 14.92 24.82
C GLY A 465 -23.68 14.79 23.35
N ALA A 466 -23.06 15.85 22.82
CA ALA A 466 -22.52 15.87 21.47
C ALA A 466 -21.12 15.22 21.44
N PHE A 467 -21.06 13.93 21.07
CA PHE A 467 -19.78 13.27 20.79
C PHE A 467 -19.43 13.41 19.30
N ALA A 468 -18.18 13.79 19.02
CA ALA A 468 -17.69 13.80 17.64
C ALA A 468 -17.58 12.35 17.12
N CYS A 469 -18.08 12.12 15.91
CA CYS A 469 -18.03 10.83 15.24
C CYS A 469 -17.79 11.02 13.75
N ASP A 470 -17.41 9.96 13.05
CA ASP A 470 -17.22 10.00 11.60
C ASP A 470 -18.56 9.82 10.87
N ILE A 471 -19.45 8.98 11.40
CA ILE A 471 -20.79 8.74 10.83
C ILE A 471 -21.84 8.84 11.93
N ALA A 472 -22.81 9.73 11.76
CA ALA A 472 -24.04 9.76 12.55
C ALA A 472 -25.18 9.11 11.75
N VAL A 473 -25.72 8.02 12.28
CA VAL A 473 -26.81 7.25 11.68
C VAL A 473 -28.13 7.69 12.31
N PHE A 474 -29.08 8.16 11.50
CA PHE A 474 -30.43 8.51 11.93
C PHE A 474 -31.42 7.45 11.45
N ASP A 475 -31.99 6.72 12.39
CA ASP A 475 -32.96 5.64 12.19
C ASP A 475 -34.27 5.99 12.91
N GLY A 476 -35.32 6.29 12.14
CA GLY A 476 -36.62 6.72 12.69
C GLY A 476 -36.63 8.11 13.36
N ARG A 477 -35.46 8.76 13.48
CA ARG A 477 -35.31 10.11 14.07
C ARG A 477 -35.11 11.20 13.02
N PRO A 478 -35.61 12.42 13.26
CA PRO A 478 -35.28 13.57 12.43
C PRO A 478 -33.77 13.87 12.51
N VAL A 479 -33.19 14.27 11.38
CA VAL A 479 -31.79 14.68 11.31
C VAL A 479 -31.59 15.97 12.08
N THR A 480 -30.71 15.94 13.07
CA THR A 480 -30.29 17.12 13.84
C THR A 480 -28.87 17.53 13.48
N THR A 481 -28.48 18.74 13.87
CA THR A 481 -27.10 19.18 13.68
C THR A 481 -26.20 18.43 14.66
N VAL A 482 -25.31 17.60 14.12
CA VAL A 482 -24.35 16.79 14.86
C VAL A 482 -22.92 17.13 14.43
N PRO A 483 -21.92 17.04 15.33
CA PRO A 483 -20.52 17.21 15.00
C PRO A 483 -19.97 15.94 14.30
N ALA A 484 -20.62 15.51 13.21
CA ALA A 484 -20.26 14.34 12.44
C ALA A 484 -19.73 14.70 11.05
N ARG A 485 -18.77 13.92 10.55
CA ARG A 485 -18.25 14.07 9.17
C ARG A 485 -19.27 13.60 8.14
N THR A 486 -20.07 12.60 8.48
CA THR A 486 -21.12 12.05 7.62
C THR A 486 -22.42 11.93 8.39
N VAL A 487 -23.51 12.32 7.77
CA VAL A 487 -24.87 12.05 8.23
C VAL A 487 -25.50 11.02 7.31
N MET A 488 -25.80 9.85 7.85
CA MET A 488 -26.51 8.78 7.16
C MET A 488 -27.95 8.73 7.68
N ARG A 489 -28.92 8.97 6.81
CA ARG A 489 -30.34 8.85 7.15
C ARG A 489 -30.89 7.55 6.58
N LEU A 490 -31.41 6.70 7.45
CA LEU A 490 -32.15 5.50 7.07
C LEU A 490 -33.61 5.86 6.85
N ARG A 491 -34.16 5.46 5.71
CA ARG A 491 -35.59 5.52 5.41
C ARG A 491 -36.16 4.11 5.38
N GLY A 492 -37.44 3.97 5.75
CA GLY A 492 -38.16 2.71 5.59
C GLY A 492 -38.25 2.27 4.11
N PRO A 493 -38.65 1.01 3.85
CA PRO A 493 -38.78 0.50 2.49
C PRO A 493 -39.76 1.33 1.66
N ALA A 494 -39.52 1.33 0.34
CA ALA A 494 -40.04 2.26 -0.68
C ALA A 494 -41.58 2.45 -0.78
N ASN A 495 -42.40 1.81 0.05
CA ASN A 495 -43.87 1.97 0.02
C ASN A 495 -44.41 3.20 0.75
N GLU A 496 -43.57 3.97 1.44
CA GLU A 496 -43.90 5.33 1.93
C GLU A 496 -43.40 6.42 0.96
N MET A 497 -43.40 6.16 -0.35
CA MET A 497 -42.94 7.11 -1.35
C MET A 497 -44.05 8.07 -1.77
N ALA A 498 -44.39 9.00 -0.89
CA ALA A 498 -44.99 10.27 -1.29
C ALA A 498 -44.17 11.40 -0.67
N SER A 499 -43.31 11.98 -1.51
CA SER A 499 -42.58 13.25 -1.33
C SER A 499 -41.08 13.18 -1.03
N ALA A 500 -40.41 13.96 -1.88
CA ALA A 500 -39.08 14.53 -1.74
C ALA A 500 -37.91 13.57 -1.99
N THR A 501 -37.55 13.46 -3.27
CA THR A 501 -36.16 13.71 -3.70
C THR A 501 -35.70 14.99 -3.00
N ILE A 502 -35.11 14.85 -1.82
CA ILE A 502 -34.42 15.97 -1.21
C ILE A 502 -33.12 16.09 -2.00
N GLY A 503 -33.07 17.03 -2.94
CA GLY A 503 -31.83 17.36 -3.62
C GLY A 503 -30.71 17.60 -2.60
N GLY A 504 -29.49 17.17 -2.92
CA GLY A 504 -28.30 17.43 -2.11
C GLY A 504 -27.84 16.29 -1.19
N ALA A 505 -28.22 15.03 -1.45
CA ALA A 505 -27.49 13.89 -0.92
C ALA A 505 -26.23 13.64 -1.77
N ASP A 506 -25.10 13.36 -1.12
CA ASP A 506 -23.86 13.01 -1.82
C ASP A 506 -23.83 11.54 -2.23
N VAL A 507 -24.55 10.68 -1.50
CA VAL A 507 -24.74 9.27 -1.84
C VAL A 507 -26.18 8.87 -1.56
N THR A 508 -26.83 8.20 -2.51
CA THR A 508 -28.11 7.55 -2.31
C THR A 508 -27.97 6.05 -2.49
N MET A 509 -28.65 5.28 -1.65
CA MET A 509 -28.69 3.82 -1.68
C MET A 509 -30.13 3.37 -1.58
N VAL A 510 -30.59 2.57 -2.54
CA VAL A 510 -31.95 2.03 -2.55
C VAL A 510 -31.86 0.52 -2.71
N GLU A 511 -32.31 -0.22 -1.70
CA GLU A 511 -32.40 -1.67 -1.79
C GLU A 511 -33.55 -2.05 -2.73
N GLY A 512 -33.25 -2.91 -3.68
CA GLY A 512 -34.21 -3.51 -4.60
C GLY A 512 -34.41 -4.99 -4.32
N ASP A 513 -35.21 -5.65 -5.16
CA ASP A 513 -35.48 -7.07 -5.03
C ASP A 513 -34.24 -7.92 -5.31
N GLY A 514 -34.20 -9.15 -4.77
CA GLY A 514 -33.19 -10.14 -5.13
C GLY A 514 -31.76 -9.81 -4.68
N GLN A 515 -31.59 -9.19 -3.50
CA GLN A 515 -30.29 -8.76 -2.96
C GLN A 515 -29.56 -7.77 -3.87
N THR A 516 -30.31 -6.88 -4.52
CA THR A 516 -29.74 -5.79 -5.32
C THR A 516 -29.86 -4.47 -4.58
N MET A 517 -28.93 -3.57 -4.85
CA MET A 517 -28.91 -2.22 -4.32
C MET A 517 -28.52 -1.27 -5.44
N GLU A 518 -29.35 -0.28 -5.67
CA GLU A 518 -29.07 0.82 -6.56
C GLU A 518 -28.33 1.91 -5.79
N ILE A 519 -27.18 2.35 -6.31
CA ILE A 519 -26.33 3.37 -5.67
C ILE A 519 -26.10 4.51 -6.64
N THR A 520 -26.33 5.74 -6.16
CA THR A 520 -25.96 6.95 -6.87
C THR A 520 -24.96 7.74 -6.03
N VAL A 521 -23.90 8.24 -6.65
CA VAL A 521 -22.89 9.08 -5.99
C VAL A 521 -22.84 10.44 -6.71
N GLY A 522 -23.03 11.52 -5.95
CA GLY A 522 -23.11 12.87 -6.51
C GLY A 522 -24.19 13.01 -7.58
N SER A 523 -23.80 13.49 -8.75
CA SER A 523 -24.66 13.66 -9.93
C SER A 523 -24.51 12.55 -10.96
N ASP A 524 -23.82 11.46 -10.61
CA ASP A 524 -23.50 10.40 -11.56
C ASP A 524 -24.71 9.50 -11.83
N GLN A 525 -24.60 8.67 -12.88
CA GLN A 525 -25.63 7.69 -13.17
C GLN A 525 -25.67 6.62 -12.09
N SER A 526 -26.89 6.23 -11.75
CA SER A 526 -27.14 5.17 -10.79
C SER A 526 -26.57 3.83 -11.23
N GLN A 527 -25.98 3.09 -10.29
CA GLN A 527 -25.30 1.83 -10.53
C GLN A 527 -25.97 0.71 -9.75
N LEU A 528 -26.32 -0.36 -10.44
CA LEU A 528 -26.86 -1.57 -9.81
C LEU A 528 -25.73 -2.42 -9.24
N VAL A 529 -25.86 -2.78 -7.97
CA VAL A 529 -24.89 -3.58 -7.24
C VAL A 529 -25.61 -4.73 -6.55
N ARG A 530 -25.23 -5.96 -6.88
CA ARG A 530 -25.60 -7.16 -6.14
C ARG A 530 -24.87 -7.18 -4.80
N ILE A 531 -25.63 -7.11 -3.72
CA ILE A 531 -25.12 -7.08 -2.35
C ILE A 531 -24.32 -8.37 -2.08
N ILE A 532 -23.11 -8.22 -1.54
CA ILE A 532 -22.35 -9.38 -1.06
C ILE A 532 -22.68 -9.59 0.40
N ARG A 533 -23.31 -10.72 0.73
CA ARG A 533 -23.42 -11.23 2.09
C ARG A 533 -22.54 -12.47 2.27
N SER A 534 -21.74 -12.48 3.33
CA SER A 534 -20.99 -13.67 3.75
C SER A 534 -21.72 -14.34 4.91
N ARG A 535 -21.75 -15.67 4.91
CA ARG A 535 -22.31 -16.46 6.04
C ARG A 535 -21.65 -16.11 7.37
N GLU A 536 -20.35 -15.79 7.35
CA GLU A 536 -19.61 -15.41 8.55
C GLU A 536 -19.97 -14.00 9.03
N GLU A 537 -20.27 -13.10 8.11
CA GLU A 537 -20.74 -11.74 8.41
C GLU A 537 -22.17 -11.78 8.96
N ASP A 538 -23.08 -12.54 8.35
CA ASP A 538 -24.45 -12.73 8.86
C ASP A 538 -24.44 -13.39 10.25
N ARG A 539 -23.57 -14.39 10.47
CA ARG A 539 -23.37 -15.00 11.80
C ARG A 539 -22.83 -13.99 12.80
N TYR A 540 -21.92 -13.11 12.41
CA TYR A 540 -21.39 -12.05 13.27
C TYR A 540 -22.49 -11.06 13.69
N LEU A 541 -23.40 -10.74 12.77
CA LEU A 541 -24.53 -9.84 13.01
C LEU A 541 -25.73 -10.51 13.72
N GLY A 542 -25.73 -11.83 13.82
CA GLY A 542 -26.86 -12.60 14.37
C GLY A 542 -28.08 -12.62 13.44
N HIS A 543 -27.87 -12.46 12.14
CA HIS A 543 -28.91 -12.59 11.13
C HIS A 543 -29.22 -14.07 10.83
N ALA A 544 -30.48 -14.36 10.47
CA ALA A 544 -30.87 -15.69 10.02
C ALA A 544 -30.13 -16.07 8.73
N GLU A 545 -29.77 -17.35 8.58
CA GLU A 545 -29.03 -17.80 7.40
C GLU A 545 -29.80 -17.46 6.12
N PRO A 546 -29.17 -16.85 5.11
CA PRO A 546 -29.80 -16.68 3.81
C PRO A 546 -30.12 -18.07 3.24
N GLU A 547 -31.36 -18.26 2.81
CA GLU A 547 -31.84 -19.51 2.21
C GLU A 547 -30.85 -19.93 1.11
N ALA A 548 -30.17 -21.05 1.31
CA ALA A 548 -29.12 -21.46 0.42
C ALA A 548 -29.73 -21.73 -0.97
N ILE A 549 -29.35 -20.97 -1.99
CA ILE A 549 -29.57 -21.37 -3.38
C ILE A 549 -28.97 -22.78 -3.48
N PRO A 550 -29.76 -23.82 -3.77
CA PRO A 550 -29.27 -25.18 -3.75
C PRO A 550 -28.12 -25.24 -4.75
N ARG A 551 -26.91 -25.46 -4.23
CA ARG A 551 -25.78 -25.85 -5.08
C ARG A 551 -26.27 -27.08 -5.81
N ARG A 552 -26.32 -27.02 -7.15
CA ARG A 552 -26.58 -28.18 -7.99
C ARG A 552 -25.61 -29.25 -7.50
N SER A 553 -26.12 -30.24 -6.77
CA SER A 553 -25.33 -31.37 -6.33
C SER A 553 -24.85 -32.02 -7.61
N VAL A 554 -23.57 -31.84 -7.92
CA VAL A 554 -22.95 -32.69 -8.92
C VAL A 554 -22.97 -34.06 -8.27
N SER A 555 -23.96 -34.87 -8.67
CA SER A 555 -24.01 -36.26 -8.26
C SER A 555 -22.67 -36.88 -8.58
N THR A 556 -21.95 -37.32 -7.55
CA THR A 556 -20.76 -38.15 -7.70
C THR A 556 -21.14 -39.62 -7.92
N GLU A 557 -22.38 -39.91 -8.34
CA GLU A 557 -22.69 -41.24 -8.86
C GLU A 557 -22.01 -41.40 -10.23
N PRO A 558 -21.20 -42.45 -10.41
CA PRO A 558 -20.62 -42.74 -11.71
C PRO A 558 -21.76 -43.05 -12.67
N THR A 559 -22.03 -42.13 -13.61
CA THR A 559 -22.87 -42.43 -14.76
C THR A 559 -22.15 -43.48 -15.59
N LEU A 560 -22.48 -44.75 -15.37
CA LEU A 560 -22.09 -45.87 -16.23
C LEU A 560 -22.74 -45.65 -17.59
N THR A 561 -22.05 -44.91 -18.45
CA THR A 561 -22.43 -44.79 -19.86
C THR A 561 -22.04 -46.11 -20.51
N ARG A 562 -22.98 -47.05 -20.54
CA ARG A 562 -22.82 -48.34 -21.21
C ARG A 562 -22.88 -48.09 -22.72
N THR A 563 -21.74 -47.79 -23.33
CA THR A 563 -21.61 -47.67 -24.78
C THR A 563 -21.96 -49.01 -25.41
N ALA A 564 -22.97 -49.03 -26.29
CA ALA A 564 -23.36 -50.20 -27.05
C ALA A 564 -22.19 -50.65 -27.94
N ARG A 565 -21.88 -51.94 -27.87
CA ARG A 565 -20.81 -52.61 -28.59
C ARG A 565 -21.09 -52.56 -30.09
N GLN A 566 -20.28 -51.82 -30.85
CA GLN A 566 -20.31 -51.83 -32.31
C GLN A 566 -19.90 -53.23 -32.82
N PRO A 567 -20.62 -53.86 -33.76
CA PRO A 567 -20.28 -55.20 -34.25
C PRO A 567 -18.96 -55.19 -35.04
N GLN A 568 -18.02 -56.06 -34.67
CA GLN A 568 -16.78 -56.30 -35.39
C GLN A 568 -17.07 -56.87 -36.80
N PRO A 569 -16.42 -56.35 -37.87
CA PRO A 569 -16.49 -56.96 -39.19
C PRO A 569 -15.78 -58.31 -39.18
N ARG A 570 -16.47 -59.35 -39.68
CA ARG A 570 -15.95 -60.72 -39.80
C ARG A 570 -14.78 -60.77 -40.78
N ILE A 571 -13.67 -61.34 -40.32
CA ILE A 571 -12.51 -61.72 -41.12
C ILE A 571 -12.95 -62.85 -42.08
N ARG A 572 -12.71 -62.67 -43.37
CA ARG A 572 -12.99 -63.65 -44.44
C ARG A 572 -11.68 -64.35 -44.81
N GLU A 573 -11.67 -65.68 -44.78
CA GLU A 573 -10.52 -66.54 -45.15
C GLU A 573 -10.15 -66.44 -46.64
N PRO A 574 -8.88 -66.71 -47.02
CA PRO A 574 -8.36 -66.47 -48.37
C PRO A 574 -8.34 -67.71 -49.27
N ALA A 575 -8.45 -67.48 -50.60
CA ALA A 575 -7.73 -68.12 -51.73
C ALA A 575 -8.62 -68.13 -53.02
N PRO A 576 -8.08 -68.30 -54.26
CA PRO A 576 -6.68 -68.31 -54.72
C PRO A 576 -6.37 -67.30 -55.85
N VAL A 577 -5.10 -67.31 -56.28
CA VAL A 577 -4.42 -66.45 -57.25
C VAL A 577 -4.89 -66.66 -58.71
N ALA A 578 -4.98 -65.57 -59.49
CA ALA A 578 -4.91 -65.59 -60.95
C ALA A 578 -4.08 -64.40 -61.48
N ALA A 579 -3.37 -64.64 -62.56
CA ALA A 579 -2.20 -63.89 -63.05
C ALA A 579 -2.50 -62.69 -63.97
N ALA A 580 -1.41 -61.99 -64.29
CA ALA A 580 -1.19 -60.71 -64.97
C ALA A 580 -1.85 -60.46 -66.34
N ALA A 581 -2.07 -59.17 -66.65
CA ALA A 581 -1.74 -58.53 -67.94
C ALA A 581 -1.92 -56.98 -67.90
N PRO A 582 -1.29 -56.20 -68.82
CA PRO A 582 -0.58 -54.95 -68.46
C PRO A 582 -1.17 -53.67 -69.18
N PRO A 583 -0.41 -52.59 -69.49
CA PRO A 583 -0.74 -51.22 -69.07
C PRO A 583 -1.20 -50.29 -70.21
N ALA A 584 -1.76 -49.11 -69.86
CA ALA A 584 -1.96 -47.99 -70.78
C ALA A 584 -1.67 -46.68 -70.01
N THR A 585 -0.46 -46.15 -70.17
CA THR A 585 -0.08 -44.99 -71.01
C THR A 585 -0.20 -43.63 -70.32
N ALA A 586 0.93 -42.92 -70.37
CA ALA A 586 1.20 -41.64 -69.77
C ALA A 586 0.75 -40.46 -70.63
N ALA A 587 0.32 -39.38 -69.98
CA ALA A 587 0.47 -37.97 -70.35
C ALA A 587 0.03 -37.20 -69.08
N ASP A 588 0.73 -36.21 -68.55
CA ASP A 588 1.55 -35.20 -69.18
C ASP A 588 2.52 -34.61 -68.14
N ALA A 589 3.71 -34.20 -68.59
CA ALA A 589 4.75 -33.60 -67.77
C ALA A 589 4.81 -32.10 -68.06
N GLY A 590 4.48 -31.27 -67.06
CA GLY A 590 4.62 -29.81 -67.11
C GLY A 590 5.27 -29.26 -65.85
N LYS A 591 6.53 -28.83 -66.00
CA LYS A 591 7.48 -28.23 -65.03
C LYS A 591 6.85 -27.25 -64.02
N LEU A 592 7.09 -27.40 -62.72
CA LEU A 592 8.23 -26.87 -61.93
C LEU A 592 8.46 -25.35 -62.06
N THR A 593 8.02 -24.62 -61.03
CA THR A 593 8.64 -23.35 -60.61
C THR A 593 8.95 -23.44 -59.11
N ILE A 594 10.21 -23.19 -58.76
CA ILE A 594 10.77 -23.21 -57.40
C ILE A 594 10.89 -21.77 -56.92
N ALA A 595 10.48 -21.49 -55.68
CA ALA A 595 11.09 -20.45 -54.85
C ALA A 595 10.92 -20.75 -53.34
N SER A 596 12.07 -20.94 -52.67
CA SER A 596 12.42 -20.61 -51.26
C SER A 596 11.41 -20.87 -50.12
N GLY A 597 11.68 -21.62 -49.04
CA GLY A 597 12.93 -21.89 -48.34
C GLY A 597 12.89 -21.31 -46.92
N GLY A 598 12.43 -22.08 -45.92
CA GLY A 598 12.41 -21.72 -44.48
C GLY A 598 12.72 -22.93 -43.58
N PRO A 599 13.53 -22.81 -42.50
CA PRO A 599 14.06 -23.96 -41.78
C PRO A 599 13.27 -24.37 -40.51
N ARG A 600 12.98 -25.69 -40.46
CA ARG A 600 13.10 -26.67 -39.36
C ARG A 600 12.91 -26.22 -37.89
N HIS A 601 11.86 -26.75 -37.25
CA HIS A 601 11.81 -27.02 -35.81
C HIS A 601 11.95 -28.54 -35.54
N ARG A 602 12.90 -28.91 -34.67
CA ARG A 602 13.14 -30.28 -34.17
C ARG A 602 12.30 -30.54 -32.91
N ASN A 603 11.58 -31.67 -32.92
CA ASN A 603 10.98 -32.33 -31.76
C ASN A 603 12.01 -33.26 -31.09
N ILE A 604 12.21 -33.18 -29.77
CA ILE A 604 12.68 -34.31 -28.93
C ILE A 604 12.05 -34.27 -27.53
N ALA A 605 11.28 -35.33 -27.25
CA ALA A 605 10.98 -36.09 -26.03
C ALA A 605 11.11 -35.49 -24.61
N GLY A 606 10.00 -35.58 -23.85
CA GLY A 606 9.97 -35.55 -22.38
C GLY A 606 9.98 -36.97 -21.76
N PRO A 607 10.42 -37.14 -20.50
CA PRO A 607 10.64 -38.47 -19.91
C PRO A 607 9.39 -39.10 -19.28
N GLN A 608 9.39 -40.44 -19.33
CA GLN A 608 8.35 -41.39 -18.94
C GLN A 608 8.12 -41.51 -17.43
N ARG A 609 6.86 -41.78 -17.07
CA ARG A 609 6.36 -42.02 -15.71
C ARG A 609 6.49 -43.50 -15.36
N VAL A 610 7.26 -43.82 -14.31
CA VAL A 610 7.43 -45.19 -13.80
C VAL A 610 6.33 -45.50 -12.78
N VAL A 611 5.68 -46.66 -12.96
CA VAL A 611 4.66 -47.26 -12.10
C VAL A 611 5.34 -47.87 -10.86
N ARG A 612 4.84 -47.55 -9.65
CA ARG A 612 5.32 -48.15 -8.40
C ARG A 612 4.26 -49.09 -7.81
N VAL A 613 4.69 -50.32 -7.60
CA VAL A 613 3.98 -51.47 -7.04
C VAL A 613 3.68 -51.27 -5.55
N GLN A 614 2.47 -51.64 -5.12
CA GLN A 614 2.01 -51.70 -3.72
C GLN A 614 2.70 -52.83 -2.94
N ARG A 615 3.09 -52.55 -1.69
CA ARG A 615 3.61 -53.54 -0.74
C ARG A 615 2.64 -53.67 0.45
N PRO A 616 2.49 -54.85 1.07
CA PRO A 616 1.36 -55.16 1.96
C PRO A 616 1.50 -54.57 3.37
N GLU A 617 0.34 -54.38 3.99
CA GLU A 617 0.09 -53.91 5.35
C GLU A 617 0.43 -55.01 6.39
N PRO A 618 1.05 -54.68 7.53
CA PRO A 618 1.04 -55.55 8.71
C PRO A 618 0.08 -55.05 9.80
N ALA A 619 -0.47 -56.03 10.52
CA ALA A 619 -1.57 -55.97 11.47
C ALA A 619 -1.33 -55.16 12.76
N ALA A 620 -2.45 -54.92 13.43
CA ALA A 620 -2.66 -54.14 14.63
C ALA A 620 -1.86 -54.57 15.88
N GLY A 621 -1.62 -53.59 16.76
CA GLY A 621 -1.41 -53.80 18.20
C GLY A 621 -0.07 -53.30 18.72
N GLN A 622 -0.05 -52.08 19.28
CA GLN A 622 0.57 -51.75 20.58
C GLN A 622 0.51 -50.24 20.83
N SER A 623 -0.20 -49.89 21.91
CA SER A 623 -0.36 -48.57 22.50
C SER A 623 0.99 -47.95 22.91
N ARG A 624 1.30 -46.77 22.37
CA ARG A 624 2.45 -45.94 22.78
C ARG A 624 2.10 -45.09 24.02
N PRO A 625 3.00 -44.96 25.00
CA PRO A 625 2.76 -44.17 26.21
C PRO A 625 2.77 -42.66 25.95
N PRO A 626 2.01 -41.86 26.73
CA PRO A 626 1.95 -40.41 26.58
C PRO A 626 3.25 -39.75 27.04
N ARG A 627 3.79 -38.85 26.21
CA ARG A 627 4.92 -37.98 26.58
C ARG A 627 4.46 -36.89 27.57
N PRO A 628 5.28 -36.51 28.55
CA PRO A 628 4.88 -35.58 29.60
C PRO A 628 4.71 -34.14 29.06
N ARG A 629 3.56 -33.54 29.37
CA ARG A 629 3.29 -32.10 29.17
C ARG A 629 4.20 -31.29 30.11
N ARG A 630 5.08 -30.45 29.55
CA ARG A 630 5.71 -29.36 30.31
C ARG A 630 4.65 -28.28 30.57
N GLN A 631 4.25 -28.14 31.83
CA GLN A 631 3.49 -26.98 32.31
C GLN A 631 4.42 -25.76 32.32
N PHE A 632 4.00 -24.68 31.65
CA PHE A 632 4.56 -23.36 31.86
C PHE A 632 3.71 -22.67 32.93
N ASN A 633 4.25 -22.52 34.14
CA ASN A 633 3.68 -21.64 35.15
C ASN A 633 4.11 -20.20 34.84
N LEU A 634 3.14 -19.33 34.57
CA LEU A 634 3.30 -17.88 34.57
C LEU A 634 3.36 -17.41 36.03
N PRO A 635 4.25 -16.46 36.40
CA PRO A 635 4.16 -15.78 37.68
C PRO A 635 2.87 -14.94 37.72
N GLN A 636 2.02 -15.17 38.72
CA GLN A 636 0.96 -14.25 39.10
C GLN A 636 1.54 -13.26 40.11
N ASP A 637 1.71 -12.00 39.70
CA ASP A 637 1.94 -10.91 40.65
C ASP A 637 0.59 -10.54 41.28
N SER A 638 0.42 -10.89 42.55
CA SER A 638 -0.67 -10.40 43.38
C SER A 638 -0.41 -8.94 43.77
N PRO A 639 -1.41 -8.05 43.74
CA PRO A 639 -1.27 -6.69 44.28
C PRO A 639 -1.16 -6.73 45.82
N PRO A 640 -0.37 -5.83 46.44
CA PRO A 640 -0.26 -5.77 47.89
C PRO A 640 -1.56 -5.27 48.54
N ALA A 641 -1.90 -5.89 49.67
CA ALA A 641 -3.02 -5.52 50.53
C ALA A 641 -2.81 -4.14 51.18
N PRO A 642 -3.88 -3.36 51.42
CA PRO A 642 -3.82 -2.14 52.21
C PRO A 642 -3.75 -2.46 53.72
N PRO A 643 -3.08 -1.63 54.54
CA PRO A 643 -3.16 -1.74 56.00
C PRO A 643 -4.48 -1.13 56.53
N ASP A 644 -5.13 -1.87 57.43
CA ASP A 644 -6.34 -1.48 58.15
C ASP A 644 -6.05 -0.58 59.38
N GLY A 645 -7.00 0.33 59.66
CA GLY A 645 -7.28 0.98 60.95
C GLY A 645 -6.70 2.40 61.14
N GLU A 646 -7.40 3.44 61.58
CA GLU A 646 -8.74 3.59 62.16
C GLU A 646 -9.06 5.10 62.34
N SER A 647 -10.36 5.46 62.31
CA SER A 647 -11.04 6.64 62.90
C SER A 647 -10.96 8.09 62.31
N ASP A 648 -12.03 8.46 61.59
CA ASP A 648 -13.01 9.55 61.86
C ASP A 648 -12.62 11.08 61.76
N PRO A 649 -13.58 12.05 61.71
CA PRO A 649 -13.93 12.76 60.45
C PRO A 649 -13.88 14.33 60.51
N ALA A 650 -14.26 14.97 59.37
CA ALA A 650 -14.75 16.36 59.20
C ALA A 650 -13.76 17.45 58.65
N PRO A 651 -14.21 18.62 58.13
CA PRO A 651 -14.19 18.91 56.68
C PRO A 651 -13.57 20.30 56.33
N PRO A 652 -13.96 21.04 55.26
CA PRO A 652 -13.12 21.44 54.12
C PRO A 652 -12.70 22.93 54.08
N ASN A 653 -11.60 23.30 53.42
CA ASN A 653 -11.46 24.61 52.73
C ASN A 653 -10.14 24.77 51.91
N PRO A 654 -10.01 25.79 51.03
CA PRO A 654 -9.40 25.65 49.72
C PRO A 654 -8.19 26.60 49.55
N GLU A 655 -7.72 26.72 48.30
CA GLU A 655 -6.80 27.74 47.80
C GLU A 655 -5.33 27.66 48.24
N ARG A 656 -4.45 27.39 47.26
CA ARG A 656 -3.23 28.20 47.11
C ARG A 656 -2.63 28.14 45.72
N ARG A 657 -2.67 29.31 45.06
CA ARG A 657 -1.72 29.76 44.03
C ARG A 657 -0.28 29.61 44.51
N VAL A 658 0.63 29.11 43.67
CA VAL A 658 2.01 29.64 43.49
C VAL A 658 2.47 29.19 42.08
N ARG A 659 2.52 30.07 41.07
CA ARG A 659 3.59 31.01 40.69
C ARG A 659 4.90 30.32 40.25
N TRP A 660 5.03 30.11 38.94
CA TRP A 660 6.27 29.78 38.25
C TRP A 660 7.27 30.94 38.32
N ARG A 661 8.52 30.66 38.71
CA ARG A 661 9.72 31.46 38.44
C ARG A 661 10.68 30.58 37.65
N GLY A 662 11.23 31.16 36.57
CA GLY A 662 12.29 30.56 35.77
C GLY A 662 13.71 30.91 36.26
N ARG A 663 14.64 30.72 35.31
CA ARG A 663 16.11 30.64 35.36
C ARG A 663 16.62 29.20 35.51
N GLU A 664 17.57 28.73 34.72
CA GLU A 664 18.58 29.36 33.85
C GLU A 664 18.93 28.44 32.67
#